data_AF-A0A486XMP3-F1
#
_entry.id   AF-A0A486XMP3-F1
#
_cell.length_a   1.000
_cell.length_b   1.000
_cell.length_c   1.000
_cell.angle_alpha   90.00
_cell.angle_beta   90.00
_cell.angle_gamma   90.00
#
_symmetry.space_group_name_H-M   'P 1'
#
loop_
_entity.id
_entity.type
_entity.pdbx_description
1 polymer ?
#
loop_
_entity_poly.entity_id
_entity_poly.type
_entity_poly.pdbx_seq_one_letter_code
_entity_poly.pdbx_strand_id
1 'polypeptide(L)'
;MESYLLAHHYDLVTPDGLITKMDRPSSELLNVEIQIQNISPAFVGFQIDSAHITFNLKSTLAQLGLNAVLQEIDLQEKNAFAIAKVQLKAYGKIALALFDFIQQGSYIGKLFAADPRRRVRDPDYLMRMFGRSDRQGRPLLSLGGPKGRDELLLEKIDGRTVAFLQLQNGILSYDEKAILGLLPTLSKALIHPSFRLRTLIQLDQAWVAGVKRQVQENQILLVRTAPLHIRTAFGKVVNELLPKAITHTTADILEPDTTASGDVYELFGASQEDLSIIPIEFYTLEAHREHVFFTDRDQLQNCLEDSSKLFQAFETAPTPAYHRAAVFVVKGEQLLNLKPKDWIIRDIHKSPFPGLFHPSEQAILVQNYIEQQACYLFLKYIEDGLITSQGILLTRYFPSPLMKRMLLSNSVQRCLKGIFFKTPSLAYGNFFSHEDRSLLLDLASFGIPVYWVDDTTNKVLQYTPKPGKDSGMFVPEPFVDAFIRSTTFGIYGSTLVTGAFEEELTALLKGLIQMRSFLNHPLLNANTPIALVTGGGPGIMEVGNRVAERIGILSCANLVDFRNSNNLNIQEQKQNAYVEAKMTYRLDHLVERQAEFNLDFPIILPGGFGTDFEQCLEEVRRKVGSIVPTPVLLFGDSHFWQQKITPRFQSNLKLGTIKESEWVSNCFYCIQNATQGLKIYEQYFSGTLPIGSEYPPSSDGFVIMD
;
A
#
# COMPACT_ATOMS: atom_id res chain seq x y z
N MET A 1 -16.87 -14.84 -0.64
CA MET A 1 -17.28 -14.27 0.66
C MET A 1 -17.04 -12.78 0.55
N GLU A 2 -18.11 -11.99 0.65
CA GLU A 2 -18.01 -10.53 0.58
C GLU A 2 -17.37 -10.02 1.88
N SER A 3 -16.23 -9.32 1.78
CA SER A 3 -15.49 -8.79 2.94
C SER A 3 -16.31 -7.69 3.64
N TYR A 4 -16.21 -7.62 4.98
CA TYR A 4 -16.80 -6.53 5.77
C TYR A 4 -16.32 -5.13 5.33
N LEU A 5 -15.22 -5.04 4.58
CA LEU A 5 -14.68 -3.81 3.99
C LEU A 5 -15.54 -3.22 2.86
N LEU A 6 -16.59 -3.91 2.40
CA LEU A 6 -17.42 -3.54 1.24
C LEU A 6 -18.55 -2.54 1.55
N ALA A 7 -18.78 -2.17 2.81
CA ALA A 7 -19.92 -1.34 3.17
C ALA A 7 -19.74 0.13 2.78
N HIS A 8 -20.69 0.72 2.06
CA HIS A 8 -20.66 2.16 1.75
C HIS A 8 -20.89 3.06 2.98
N HIS A 9 -21.59 2.55 3.99
CA HIS A 9 -21.76 3.22 5.28
C HIS A 9 -20.66 2.82 6.26
N TYR A 10 -20.34 3.72 7.19
CA TYR A 10 -19.44 3.40 8.30
C TYR A 10 -20.10 2.42 9.28
N ASP A 11 -19.28 1.65 9.98
CA ASP A 11 -19.68 0.60 10.93
C ASP A 11 -20.49 1.07 12.16
N LEU A 12 -20.49 2.37 12.46
CA LEU A 12 -21.26 2.95 13.58
C LEU A 12 -22.64 3.51 13.18
N VAL A 13 -22.99 3.53 11.90
CA VAL A 13 -24.27 4.09 11.43
C VAL A 13 -25.01 3.15 10.49
N THR A 14 -26.33 3.24 10.50
CA THR A 14 -27.17 2.61 9.47
C THR A 14 -27.45 3.57 8.31
N PRO A 15 -27.99 3.07 7.19
CA PRO A 15 -28.74 3.92 6.26
C PRO A 15 -29.91 4.62 6.97
N ASP A 16 -30.46 5.65 6.33
CA ASP A 16 -31.69 6.28 6.80
C ASP A 16 -32.86 5.30 6.73
N GLY A 17 -33.69 5.29 7.78
CA GLY A 17 -34.92 4.52 7.85
C GLY A 17 -36.13 5.27 7.33
N LEU A 18 -37.07 4.53 6.75
CA LEU A 18 -38.34 5.04 6.24
C LEU A 18 -39.47 4.78 7.25
N ILE A 19 -40.41 5.72 7.35
CA ILE A 19 -41.58 5.55 8.22
C ILE A 19 -42.57 4.56 7.59
N THR A 20 -42.97 3.53 8.33
CA THR A 20 -43.97 2.53 7.91
C THR A 20 -45.33 2.72 8.57
N LYS A 21 -45.34 3.14 9.84
CA LYS A 21 -46.56 3.40 10.61
C LYS A 21 -46.40 4.68 11.40
N MET A 22 -47.52 5.36 11.66
CA MET A 22 -47.55 6.56 12.48
C MET A 22 -48.84 6.62 13.28
N ASP A 23 -48.75 7.21 14.46
CA ASP A 23 -49.86 7.52 15.34
C ASP A 23 -49.60 8.88 16.01
N ARG A 24 -50.61 9.75 16.10
CA ARG A 24 -50.47 11.11 16.63
C ARG A 24 -51.22 11.23 17.95
N PRO A 25 -50.59 10.92 19.09
CA PRO A 25 -51.26 10.93 20.40
C PRO A 25 -51.64 12.34 20.87
N SER A 26 -50.97 13.39 20.39
CA SER A 26 -51.32 14.80 20.69
C SER A 26 -50.86 15.73 19.57
N SER A 27 -51.20 17.02 19.66
CA SER A 27 -50.72 18.02 18.69
C SER A 27 -49.19 18.12 18.64
N GLU A 28 -48.51 17.86 19.76
CA GLU A 28 -47.06 18.03 19.95
C GLU A 28 -46.26 16.73 19.85
N LEU A 29 -46.93 15.57 19.77
CA LEU A 29 -46.28 14.26 19.75
C LEU A 29 -46.74 13.42 18.55
N LEU A 30 -45.78 12.76 17.91
CA LEU A 30 -46.01 11.82 16.80
C LEU A 30 -45.18 10.55 17.04
N ASN A 31 -45.85 9.43 17.25
CA ASN A 31 -45.22 8.12 17.34
C ASN A 31 -45.06 7.56 15.92
N VAL A 32 -43.87 7.06 15.59
CA VAL A 32 -43.56 6.50 14.27
C VAL A 32 -42.84 5.16 14.41
N GLU A 33 -43.17 4.23 13.53
CA GLU A 33 -42.42 2.99 13.30
C GLU A 33 -41.55 3.19 12.07
N ILE A 34 -40.25 2.94 12.21
CA ILE A 34 -39.25 3.18 11.19
C ILE A 34 -38.62 1.86 10.79
N GLN A 35 -38.58 1.61 9.49
CA GLN A 35 -37.96 0.44 8.89
C GLN A 35 -36.63 0.83 8.26
N ILE A 36 -35.55 0.15 8.64
CA ILE A 36 -34.20 0.36 8.10
C ILE A 36 -33.77 -0.92 7.39
N GLN A 37 -33.40 -0.80 6.12
CA GLN A 37 -32.98 -1.90 5.25
C GLN A 37 -31.53 -1.71 4.81
N ASN A 38 -30.90 -2.79 4.31
CA ASN A 38 -29.53 -2.79 3.80
C ASN A 38 -28.49 -2.32 4.85
N ILE A 39 -28.69 -2.70 6.11
CA ILE A 39 -27.74 -2.44 7.18
C ILE A 39 -26.46 -3.23 6.90
N SER A 40 -25.31 -2.56 6.99
CA SER A 40 -24.01 -3.21 6.82
C SER A 40 -23.88 -4.41 7.77
N PRO A 41 -23.41 -5.59 7.32
CA PRO A 41 -23.06 -6.70 8.22
C PRO A 41 -21.96 -6.33 9.22
N ALA A 42 -21.19 -5.27 8.95
CA ALA A 42 -20.20 -4.72 9.86
C ALA A 42 -20.77 -3.76 10.91
N PHE A 43 -22.09 -3.47 10.87
CA PHE A 43 -22.70 -2.52 11.81
C PHE A 43 -22.54 -3.00 13.24
N VAL A 44 -21.81 -2.22 14.04
CA VAL A 44 -21.42 -2.56 15.41
C VAL A 44 -22.64 -2.66 16.33
N GLY A 45 -23.75 -2.02 15.99
CA GLY A 45 -25.00 -2.11 16.73
C GLY A 45 -25.53 -3.54 16.92
N PHE A 46 -25.18 -4.48 16.04
CA PHE A 46 -25.54 -5.90 16.24
C PHE A 46 -24.78 -6.59 17.38
N GLN A 47 -23.70 -5.99 17.88
CA GLN A 47 -22.76 -6.60 18.83
C GLN A 47 -22.75 -5.94 20.21
N ILE A 48 -23.50 -4.85 20.39
CA ILE A 48 -23.51 -4.04 21.62
C ILE A 48 -24.91 -4.03 22.24
N ASP A 49 -24.98 -3.63 23.49
CA ASP A 49 -26.25 -3.43 24.20
C ASP A 49 -27.10 -2.34 23.49
N SER A 50 -28.41 -2.56 23.39
CA SER A 50 -29.35 -1.61 22.78
C SER A 50 -29.39 -0.27 23.52
N ALA A 51 -28.99 -0.22 24.79
CA ALA A 51 -28.81 1.03 25.54
C ALA A 51 -27.73 1.96 24.95
N HIS A 52 -26.81 1.43 24.14
CA HIS A 52 -25.80 2.21 23.42
C HIS A 52 -26.23 2.59 21.99
N ILE A 53 -27.44 2.24 21.58
CA ILE A 53 -27.97 2.56 20.26
C ILE A 53 -28.93 3.73 20.39
N THR A 54 -28.66 4.79 19.64
CA THR A 54 -29.53 5.98 19.58
C THR A 54 -30.11 6.14 18.19
N PHE A 55 -31.31 6.73 18.11
CA PHE A 55 -31.85 7.18 16.85
C PHE A 55 -31.39 8.61 16.59
N ASN A 56 -30.55 8.79 15.57
CA ASN A 56 -30.04 10.07 15.12
C ASN A 56 -31.02 10.68 14.11
N LEU A 57 -31.76 11.70 14.54
CA LEU A 57 -32.69 12.42 13.67
C LEU A 57 -31.91 13.23 12.63
N LYS A 58 -32.45 13.37 11.42
CA LYS A 58 -31.89 14.30 10.43
C LYS A 58 -31.81 15.71 11.05
N SER A 59 -30.62 16.29 11.09
CA SER A 59 -30.41 17.67 11.56
C SER A 59 -31.32 18.68 10.85
N THR A 60 -31.72 18.44 9.59
CA THR A 60 -32.69 19.31 8.90
C THR A 60 -34.06 19.34 9.57
N LEU A 61 -34.51 18.24 10.16
CA LEU A 61 -35.76 18.15 10.92
C LEU A 61 -35.58 18.71 12.33
N ALA A 62 -34.42 18.50 12.94
CA ALA A 62 -34.08 19.09 14.22
C ALA A 62 -34.05 20.62 14.19
N GLN A 63 -33.49 21.21 13.12
CA GLN A 63 -33.46 22.67 12.95
C GLN A 63 -34.85 23.28 12.85
N LEU A 64 -35.82 22.52 12.34
CA LEU A 64 -37.23 22.95 12.27
C LEU A 64 -37.98 22.73 13.59
N GLY A 65 -37.30 22.23 14.63
CA GLY A 65 -37.82 22.09 15.99
C GLY A 65 -38.33 20.69 16.34
N LEU A 66 -37.93 19.64 15.61
CA LEU A 66 -38.27 18.26 15.98
C LEU A 66 -37.18 17.62 16.84
N ASN A 67 -37.59 16.89 17.88
CA ASN A 67 -36.71 15.97 18.59
C ASN A 67 -37.26 14.54 18.47
N ALA A 68 -36.39 13.55 18.41
CA ALA A 68 -36.77 12.14 18.36
C ALA A 68 -36.31 11.41 19.62
N VAL A 69 -37.13 10.52 20.17
CA VAL A 69 -36.77 9.63 21.28
C VAL A 69 -37.01 8.19 20.84
N LEU A 70 -35.96 7.38 20.83
CA LEU A 70 -36.06 5.94 20.56
C LEU A 70 -36.74 5.26 21.76
N GLN A 71 -37.85 4.56 21.52
CA GLN A 71 -38.61 3.85 22.54
C GLN A 71 -38.27 2.36 22.54
N GLU A 72 -38.28 1.75 21.36
CA GLU A 72 -38.00 0.33 21.17
C GLU A 72 -37.23 0.11 19.86
N ILE A 73 -36.41 -0.92 19.83
CA ILE A 73 -35.65 -1.32 18.65
C ILE A 73 -35.60 -2.85 18.53
N ASP A 74 -35.86 -3.35 17.32
CA ASP A 74 -35.64 -4.74 16.92
C ASP A 74 -34.57 -4.78 15.81
N LEU A 75 -33.43 -5.43 16.10
CA LEU A 75 -32.29 -5.55 15.18
C LEU A 75 -32.17 -6.98 14.66
N GLN A 76 -32.12 -7.14 13.33
CA GLN A 76 -32.06 -8.44 12.66
C GLN A 76 -30.82 -8.54 11.76
N GLU A 77 -29.70 -9.00 12.33
CA GLU A 77 -28.39 -9.11 11.66
C GLU A 77 -28.46 -9.94 10.37
N LYS A 78 -29.07 -11.13 10.42
CA LYS A 78 -29.16 -12.05 9.27
C LYS A 78 -29.90 -11.45 8.07
N ASN A 79 -30.82 -10.52 8.34
CA ASN A 79 -31.65 -9.88 7.32
C ASN A 79 -31.12 -8.49 6.94
N ALA A 80 -30.00 -8.02 7.52
CA ALA A 80 -29.49 -6.67 7.34
C ALA A 80 -30.58 -5.59 7.59
N PHE A 81 -31.32 -5.75 8.69
CA PHE A 81 -32.63 -5.13 8.87
C PHE A 81 -32.87 -4.63 10.31
N ALA A 82 -33.66 -3.57 10.46
CA ALA A 82 -34.13 -3.11 11.77
C ALA A 82 -35.52 -2.47 11.74
N ILE A 83 -36.24 -2.58 12.85
CA ILE A 83 -37.46 -1.82 13.14
C ILE A 83 -37.21 -0.97 14.40
N ALA A 84 -37.41 0.34 14.30
CA ALA A 84 -37.28 1.27 15.42
C ALA A 84 -38.62 1.99 15.68
N LYS A 85 -39.12 1.95 16.92
CA LYS A 85 -40.24 2.77 17.36
C LYS A 85 -39.70 4.06 17.96
N VAL A 86 -40.06 5.18 17.36
CA VAL A 86 -39.53 6.50 17.70
C VAL A 86 -40.70 7.43 18.02
N GLN A 87 -40.59 8.17 19.11
CA GLN A 87 -41.51 9.26 19.43
C GLN A 87 -40.88 10.59 19.01
N LEU A 88 -41.53 11.31 18.11
CA LEU A 88 -41.17 12.66 17.72
C LEU A 88 -41.93 13.67 18.60
N LYS A 89 -41.22 14.70 19.06
CA LYS A 89 -41.80 15.84 19.78
C LYS A 89 -41.52 17.13 19.03
N ALA A 90 -42.55 17.95 18.87
CA ALA A 90 -42.47 19.25 18.22
C ALA A 90 -42.24 20.40 19.21
N TYR A 91 -41.31 21.29 18.88
CA TYR A 91 -41.00 22.52 19.59
C TYR A 91 -41.22 23.72 18.66
N GLY A 92 -42.16 24.59 19.01
CA GLY A 92 -42.52 25.77 18.22
C GLY A 92 -43.48 25.49 17.05
N LYS A 93 -43.93 26.56 16.41
CA LYS A 93 -44.98 26.53 15.38
C LYS A 93 -44.57 25.81 14.10
N ILE A 94 -43.30 25.96 13.70
CA ILE A 94 -42.76 25.33 12.48
C ILE A 94 -42.80 23.81 12.62
N ALA A 95 -42.33 23.28 13.75
CA ALA A 95 -42.36 21.84 14.04
C ALA A 95 -43.78 21.27 14.08
N LEU A 96 -44.72 22.02 14.69
CA LEU A 96 -46.13 21.63 14.74
C LEU A 96 -46.76 21.52 13.34
N ALA A 97 -46.47 22.49 12.47
CA ALA A 97 -46.92 22.46 11.07
C ALA A 97 -46.24 21.34 10.28
N LEU A 98 -44.97 21.05 10.56
CA LEU A 98 -44.19 20.00 9.89
C LEU A 98 -44.79 18.60 10.10
N PHE A 99 -45.48 18.33 11.22
CA PHE A 99 -46.16 17.05 11.42
C PHE A 99 -47.22 16.75 10.37
N ASP A 100 -47.90 17.76 9.83
CA ASP A 100 -48.92 17.56 8.79
C ASP A 100 -48.29 17.17 7.44
N PHE A 101 -46.96 17.33 7.32
CA PHE A 101 -46.18 17.05 6.13
C PHE A 101 -45.28 15.80 6.26
N ILE A 102 -45.13 15.25 7.47
CA ILE A 102 -44.48 13.95 7.68
C ILE A 102 -45.48 12.86 7.35
N GLN A 103 -45.09 11.95 6.46
CA GLN A 103 -45.95 10.87 5.99
C GLN A 103 -45.22 9.53 5.94
N GLN A 104 -45.99 8.45 5.80
CA GLN A 104 -45.42 7.12 5.52
C GLN A 104 -44.54 7.19 4.26
N GLY A 105 -43.41 6.48 4.28
CA GLY A 105 -42.36 6.54 3.26
C GLY A 105 -41.34 7.66 3.44
N SER A 106 -41.53 8.59 4.39
CA SER A 106 -40.53 9.63 4.68
C SER A 106 -39.30 9.06 5.38
N TYR A 107 -38.10 9.46 4.93
CA TYR A 107 -36.83 9.12 5.55
C TYR A 107 -36.40 10.20 6.54
N ILE A 108 -36.43 9.90 7.83
CA ILE A 108 -36.30 10.92 8.89
C ILE A 108 -35.03 10.83 9.74
N GLY A 109 -34.31 9.71 9.70
CA GLY A 109 -33.08 9.54 10.48
C GLY A 109 -32.53 8.12 10.40
N LYS A 110 -31.49 7.86 11.18
CA LYS A 110 -30.73 6.61 11.17
C LYS A 110 -30.38 6.17 12.59
N LEU A 111 -29.88 4.96 12.75
CA LEU A 111 -29.33 4.51 14.03
C LEU A 111 -27.84 4.85 14.12
N PHE A 112 -27.39 5.21 15.32
CA PHE A 112 -25.99 5.37 15.67
C PHE A 112 -25.64 4.40 16.81
N ALA A 113 -24.57 3.64 16.64
CA ALA A 113 -24.04 2.71 17.63
C ALA A 113 -22.90 3.37 18.42
N ALA A 114 -23.20 3.85 19.63
CA ALA A 114 -22.25 4.56 20.48
C ALA A 114 -21.30 3.62 21.23
N ASP A 115 -20.58 2.75 20.50
CA ASP A 115 -19.73 1.71 21.08
C ASP A 115 -18.62 2.29 22.00
N PRO A 116 -18.63 1.98 23.31
CA PRO A 116 -17.63 2.46 24.27
C PRO A 116 -16.19 2.08 23.93
N ARG A 117 -15.97 1.01 23.14
CA ARG A 117 -14.65 0.57 22.67
C ARG A 117 -14.08 1.52 21.60
N ARG A 118 -14.94 2.25 20.90
CA ARG A 118 -14.60 3.17 19.80
C ARG A 118 -14.44 4.61 20.25
N ARG A 119 -14.90 4.92 21.47
CA ARG A 119 -14.79 6.24 22.08
C ARG A 119 -13.33 6.66 22.24
N VAL A 120 -12.99 7.86 21.77
CA VAL A 120 -11.66 8.44 21.90
C VAL A 120 -11.40 8.78 23.37
N ARG A 121 -10.31 8.25 23.92
CA ARG A 121 -9.94 8.42 25.34
C ARG A 121 -8.78 9.39 25.56
N ASP A 122 -7.98 9.58 24.53
CA ASP A 122 -6.75 10.35 24.56
C ASP A 122 -6.86 11.55 23.59
N PRO A 123 -6.82 12.79 24.10
CA PRO A 123 -6.83 14.00 23.27
C PRO A 123 -5.73 14.01 22.19
N ASP A 124 -4.59 13.36 22.46
CA ASP A 124 -3.46 13.31 21.52
C ASP A 124 -3.81 12.56 20.23
N TYR A 125 -4.82 11.69 20.24
CA TYR A 125 -5.34 11.05 19.02
C TYR A 125 -5.87 12.09 18.03
N LEU A 126 -6.70 13.03 18.49
CA LEU A 126 -7.28 14.08 17.66
C LEU A 126 -6.27 15.17 17.34
N MET A 127 -5.39 15.52 18.30
CA MET A 127 -4.38 16.56 18.10
C MET A 127 -3.42 16.23 16.96
N ARG A 128 -3.09 14.95 16.75
CA ARG A 128 -2.27 14.49 15.62
C ARG A 128 -2.90 14.74 14.25
N MET A 129 -4.21 14.97 14.17
CA MET A 129 -4.92 15.19 12.90
C MET A 129 -4.96 16.67 12.49
N PHE A 130 -4.74 17.60 13.42
CA PHE A 130 -4.67 19.02 13.11
C PHE A 130 -3.46 19.35 12.23
N GLY A 131 -3.66 20.28 11.29
CA GLY A 131 -2.63 20.67 10.32
C GLY A 131 -2.33 19.61 9.25
N ARG A 132 -2.94 18.43 9.34
CA ARG A 132 -2.86 17.38 8.31
C ARG A 132 -4.05 17.51 7.36
N SER A 133 -3.83 17.13 6.11
CA SER A 133 -4.84 17.21 5.06
C SER A 133 -4.93 15.92 4.25
N ASP A 134 -6.10 15.70 3.66
CA ASP A 134 -6.33 14.66 2.68
C ASP A 134 -5.62 14.95 1.34
N ARG A 135 -5.94 14.19 0.30
CA ARG A 135 -5.31 14.33 -1.02
C ARG A 135 -5.70 15.59 -1.78
N GLN A 136 -6.83 16.21 -1.47
CA GLN A 136 -7.27 17.46 -2.08
C GLN A 136 -6.84 18.69 -1.25
N GLY A 137 -5.94 18.50 -0.27
CA GLY A 137 -5.52 19.58 0.63
C GLY A 137 -6.60 19.96 1.64
N ARG A 138 -7.63 19.13 1.81
CA ARG A 138 -8.72 19.40 2.75
C ARG A 138 -8.31 18.89 4.13
N PRO A 139 -8.47 19.69 5.20
CA PRO A 139 -8.05 19.28 6.54
C PRO A 139 -8.70 17.98 7.01
N LEU A 140 -7.95 17.14 7.72
CA LEU A 140 -8.49 15.93 8.38
C LEU A 140 -9.34 16.30 9.61
N LEU A 141 -8.90 17.32 10.34
CA LEU A 141 -9.61 17.93 11.46
C LEU A 141 -9.31 19.44 11.46
N SER A 142 -10.33 20.29 11.48
CA SER A 142 -10.17 21.74 11.63
C SER A 142 -11.41 22.44 12.15
N LEU A 143 -11.22 23.57 12.85
CA LEU A 143 -12.28 24.43 13.36
C LEU A 143 -12.13 25.84 12.80
N GLY A 144 -13.14 26.38 12.11
CA GLY A 144 -13.14 27.78 11.65
C GLY A 144 -12.23 28.10 10.45
N GLY A 145 -11.70 27.09 9.77
CA GLY A 145 -10.93 27.25 8.52
C GLY A 145 -9.85 26.17 8.32
N PRO A 146 -9.04 26.26 7.24
CA PRO A 146 -8.10 25.19 6.86
C PRO A 146 -6.97 24.91 7.87
N LYS A 147 -6.61 25.91 8.69
CA LYS A 147 -5.56 25.80 9.72
C LYS A 147 -6.09 25.97 11.15
N GLY A 148 -7.39 26.18 11.30
CA GLY A 148 -7.94 26.67 12.56
C GLY A 148 -7.89 25.60 13.65
N ARG A 149 -7.20 25.95 14.74
CA ARG A 149 -7.05 25.17 15.99
C ARG A 149 -7.39 26.02 17.22
N ASP A 150 -7.20 27.33 17.14
CA ASP A 150 -7.03 28.22 18.30
C ASP A 150 -8.28 28.39 19.18
N GLU A 151 -9.45 27.95 18.71
CA GLU A 151 -10.72 28.00 19.46
C GLU A 151 -11.18 26.63 19.98
N LEU A 152 -10.46 25.53 19.68
CA LEU A 152 -10.83 24.19 20.14
C LEU A 152 -10.11 23.81 21.44
N LEU A 153 -10.87 23.72 22.53
CA LEU A 153 -10.38 23.16 23.79
C LEU A 153 -10.70 21.66 23.85
N LEU A 154 -9.69 20.81 24.02
CA LEU A 154 -9.84 19.37 24.25
C LEU A 154 -9.45 19.03 25.68
N GLU A 155 -10.36 18.38 26.41
CA GLU A 155 -10.12 17.92 27.78
C GLU A 155 -10.39 16.42 27.93
N LYS A 156 -9.78 15.83 28.95
CA LYS A 156 -10.06 14.45 29.34
C LYS A 156 -11.01 14.45 30.53
N ILE A 157 -12.26 14.06 30.29
CA ILE A 157 -13.34 14.05 31.28
C ILE A 157 -13.85 12.62 31.38
N ASP A 158 -13.95 12.07 32.60
CA ASP A 158 -14.42 10.70 32.85
C ASP A 158 -13.72 9.62 31.98
N GLY A 159 -12.43 9.81 31.72
CA GLY A 159 -11.63 8.90 30.90
C GLY A 159 -11.88 8.96 29.39
N ARG A 160 -12.69 9.91 28.89
CA ARG A 160 -12.94 10.19 27.47
C ARG A 160 -12.45 11.58 27.07
N THR A 161 -12.20 11.77 25.78
CA THR A 161 -11.85 13.07 25.20
C THR A 161 -13.12 13.84 24.85
N VAL A 162 -13.21 15.09 25.32
CA VAL A 162 -14.31 16.01 25.02
C VAL A 162 -13.74 17.30 24.44
N ALA A 163 -14.29 17.73 23.31
CA ALA A 163 -14.08 19.05 22.72
C ALA A 163 -15.13 20.04 23.22
N PHE A 164 -14.72 21.25 23.55
CA PHE A 164 -15.63 22.36 23.84
C PHE A 164 -15.58 23.39 22.72
N LEU A 165 -16.62 23.39 21.88
CA LEU A 165 -16.74 24.35 20.77
C LEU A 165 -17.35 25.66 21.28
N GLN A 166 -16.71 26.78 20.98
CA GLN A 166 -17.25 28.10 21.29
C GLN A 166 -18.41 28.46 20.36
N LEU A 167 -19.48 29.00 20.95
CA LEU A 167 -20.63 29.51 20.22
C LEU A 167 -20.40 30.94 19.73
N GLN A 168 -20.79 31.20 18.48
CA GLN A 168 -20.85 32.55 17.92
C GLN A 168 -21.86 33.41 18.67
N ASN A 169 -21.64 34.73 18.67
CA ASN A 169 -22.50 35.68 19.35
C ASN A 169 -23.79 35.95 18.57
N GLY A 170 -24.85 35.24 18.93
CA GLY A 170 -26.17 35.36 18.32
C GLY A 170 -26.87 34.01 18.19
N ILE A 171 -28.01 34.04 17.52
CA ILE A 171 -28.85 32.87 17.26
C ILE A 171 -29.26 32.83 15.80
N LEU A 172 -29.67 31.66 15.32
CA LEU A 172 -30.39 31.53 14.07
C LEU A 172 -31.89 31.60 14.29
N SER A 173 -32.57 32.32 13.41
CA SER A 173 -34.04 32.38 13.33
C SER A 173 -34.50 32.09 11.91
N TYR A 174 -35.75 31.68 11.75
CA TYR A 174 -36.40 31.53 10.46
C TYR A 174 -37.33 32.71 10.17
N ASP A 175 -37.45 33.09 8.89
CA ASP A 175 -38.67 33.75 8.44
C ASP A 175 -39.81 32.73 8.48
N GLU A 176 -40.70 32.87 9.47
CA GLU A 176 -41.81 31.93 9.73
C GLU A 176 -42.72 31.76 8.50
N LYS A 177 -42.98 32.82 7.72
CA LYS A 177 -43.86 32.70 6.55
C LYS A 177 -43.17 31.96 5.41
N ALA A 178 -41.90 32.26 5.17
CA ALA A 178 -41.13 31.62 4.11
C ALA A 178 -40.96 30.11 4.40
N ILE A 179 -40.52 29.76 5.61
CA ILE A 179 -40.25 28.36 5.96
C ILE A 179 -41.52 27.51 6.01
N LEU A 180 -42.66 28.06 6.45
CA LEU A 180 -43.96 27.37 6.40
C LEU A 180 -44.37 27.08 4.95
N GLY A 181 -44.09 27.99 4.02
CA GLY A 181 -44.31 27.78 2.59
C GLY A 181 -43.40 26.71 1.97
N LEU A 182 -42.24 26.44 2.59
CA LEU A 182 -41.27 25.44 2.13
C LEU A 182 -41.62 24.01 2.60
N LEU A 183 -42.39 23.83 3.67
CA LEU A 183 -42.71 22.51 4.26
C LEU A 183 -43.27 21.48 3.26
N PRO A 184 -44.19 21.82 2.32
CA PRO A 184 -44.65 20.87 1.31
C PRO A 184 -43.54 20.34 0.40
N THR A 185 -42.53 21.17 0.12
CA THR A 185 -41.35 20.77 -0.68
C THR A 185 -40.45 19.85 0.12
N LEU A 186 -40.24 20.15 1.42
CA LEU A 186 -39.48 19.28 2.32
C LEU A 186 -40.12 17.90 2.44
N SER A 187 -41.45 17.83 2.57
CA SER A 187 -42.21 16.58 2.59
C SER A 187 -41.88 15.66 1.41
N LYS A 188 -41.93 16.20 0.19
CA LYS A 188 -41.63 15.46 -1.03
C LYS A 188 -40.17 15.00 -1.06
N ALA A 189 -39.25 15.85 -0.64
CA ALA A 189 -37.83 15.52 -0.61
C ALA A 189 -37.49 14.48 0.48
N LEU A 190 -38.22 14.41 1.60
CA LEU A 190 -38.03 13.38 2.62
C LEU A 190 -38.29 11.96 2.11
N ILE A 191 -39.10 11.78 1.06
CA ILE A 191 -39.37 10.47 0.43
C ILE A 191 -38.19 10.03 -0.46
N HIS A 192 -37.29 10.95 -0.80
CA HIS A 192 -36.12 10.70 -1.65
C HIS A 192 -34.83 10.82 -0.82
N PRO A 193 -34.27 9.71 -0.31
CA PRO A 193 -33.15 9.75 0.64
C PRO A 193 -31.86 10.36 0.08
N SER A 194 -31.71 10.44 -1.25
CA SER A 194 -30.56 11.06 -1.93
C SER A 194 -30.66 12.59 -2.06
N PHE A 195 -31.79 13.21 -1.70
CA PHE A 195 -31.99 14.65 -1.86
C PHE A 195 -31.36 15.46 -0.72
N ARG A 196 -30.57 16.50 -1.06
CA ARG A 196 -29.89 17.36 -0.07
C ARG A 196 -30.83 18.43 0.49
N LEU A 197 -31.47 18.11 1.61
CA LEU A 197 -32.43 18.99 2.29
C LEU A 197 -31.81 20.20 3.02
N ARG A 198 -30.58 20.05 3.52
CA ARG A 198 -29.95 21.06 4.40
C ARG A 198 -29.78 22.42 3.70
N THR A 199 -29.42 22.42 2.41
CA THR A 199 -29.23 23.66 1.64
C THR A 199 -30.53 24.42 1.38
N LEU A 200 -31.68 23.73 1.39
CA LEU A 200 -32.98 24.39 1.19
C LEU A 200 -33.39 25.19 2.42
N ILE A 201 -33.34 24.58 3.61
CA ILE A 201 -33.74 25.27 4.85
C ILE A 201 -32.80 26.42 5.20
N GLN A 202 -31.55 26.38 4.75
CA GLN A 202 -30.59 27.47 4.96
C GLN A 202 -30.98 28.76 4.22
N LEU A 203 -31.81 28.70 3.18
CA LEU A 203 -32.26 29.89 2.43
C LEU A 203 -33.16 30.80 3.27
N ASP A 204 -33.91 30.23 4.20
CA ASP A 204 -34.85 30.95 5.06
C ASP A 204 -34.28 31.27 6.45
N GLN A 205 -33.00 30.95 6.69
CA GLN A 205 -32.30 31.22 7.94
C GLN A 205 -31.72 32.64 7.96
N ALA A 206 -32.04 33.39 9.02
CA ALA A 206 -31.44 34.68 9.34
C ALA A 206 -30.61 34.59 10.63
N TRP A 207 -29.36 35.07 10.60
CA TRP A 207 -28.53 35.21 11.78
C TRP A 207 -28.88 36.49 12.53
N VAL A 208 -29.17 36.37 13.83
CA VAL A 208 -29.51 37.50 14.70
C VAL A 208 -28.39 37.67 15.73
N ALA A 209 -27.49 38.62 15.45
CA ALA A 209 -26.32 38.88 16.28
C ALA A 209 -26.68 39.58 17.61
N GLY A 210 -25.91 39.32 18.67
CA GLY A 210 -26.03 40.02 19.95
C GLY A 210 -27.21 39.60 20.84
N VAL A 211 -27.99 38.61 20.41
CA VAL A 211 -29.08 38.01 21.19
C VAL A 211 -28.51 36.93 22.11
N LYS A 212 -28.99 36.88 23.35
CA LYS A 212 -28.62 35.83 24.32
C LYS A 212 -29.10 34.46 23.84
N ARG A 213 -28.27 33.44 24.00
CA ARG A 213 -28.48 32.05 23.61
C ARG A 213 -29.17 31.29 24.75
N GLN A 214 -30.37 31.74 25.08
CA GLN A 214 -31.20 31.16 26.14
C GLN A 214 -32.27 30.24 25.54
N VAL A 215 -32.49 29.07 26.13
CA VAL A 215 -33.57 28.17 25.71
C VAL A 215 -34.88 28.56 26.39
N GLN A 216 -35.94 28.66 25.58
CA GLN A 216 -37.29 28.95 26.05
C GLN A 216 -38.15 27.70 26.02
N GLU A 217 -39.10 27.61 26.95
CA GLU A 217 -40.03 26.49 27.02
C GLU A 217 -40.82 26.36 25.71
N ASN A 218 -40.96 25.13 25.22
CA ASN A 218 -41.65 24.78 23.97
C ASN A 218 -41.12 25.48 22.71
N GLN A 219 -39.86 25.94 22.70
CA GLN A 219 -39.17 26.46 21.53
C GLN A 219 -37.83 25.74 21.29
N ILE A 220 -37.37 25.78 20.05
CA ILE A 220 -36.02 25.35 19.68
C ILE A 220 -35.11 26.57 19.60
N LEU A 221 -33.95 26.48 20.24
CA LEU A 221 -32.85 27.41 20.11
C LEU A 221 -31.87 26.87 19.06
N LEU A 222 -31.55 27.68 18.06
CA LEU A 222 -30.56 27.36 17.04
C LEU A 222 -29.33 28.24 17.25
N VAL A 223 -28.19 27.61 17.51
CA VAL A 223 -26.92 28.30 17.73
C VAL A 223 -25.89 27.84 16.70
N ARG A 224 -24.85 28.66 16.51
CA ARG A 224 -23.73 28.32 15.62
C ARG A 224 -22.39 28.28 16.35
N THR A 225 -21.55 27.35 15.93
CA THR A 225 -20.10 27.35 16.21
C THR A 225 -19.34 27.77 14.96
N ALA A 226 -18.03 27.97 15.05
CA ALA A 226 -17.19 27.94 13.86
C ALA A 226 -17.31 26.54 13.19
N PRO A 227 -17.29 26.44 11.85
CA PRO A 227 -17.40 25.16 11.15
C PRO A 227 -16.38 24.13 11.63
N LEU A 228 -16.85 23.01 12.19
CA LEU A 228 -16.03 21.85 12.53
C LEU A 228 -16.00 20.89 11.34
N HIS A 229 -14.82 20.70 10.77
CA HIS A 229 -14.56 19.69 9.76
C HIS A 229 -13.86 18.50 10.41
N ILE A 230 -14.48 17.33 10.36
CA ILE A 230 -13.93 16.08 10.88
C ILE A 230 -14.11 14.98 9.86
N ARG A 231 -13.04 14.24 9.56
CA ARG A 231 -13.04 13.17 8.53
C ARG A 231 -12.65 11.80 9.06
N THR A 232 -12.12 11.79 10.27
CA THR A 232 -11.37 10.67 10.83
C THR A 232 -12.04 10.05 12.06
N ALA A 233 -13.15 10.64 12.50
CA ALA A 233 -13.97 10.19 13.60
C ALA A 233 -15.39 10.77 13.47
N PHE A 234 -16.34 10.16 14.15
CA PHE A 234 -17.63 10.77 14.45
C PHE A 234 -17.48 11.73 15.64
N GLY A 235 -18.19 12.85 15.60
CA GLY A 235 -18.45 13.67 16.77
C GLY A 235 -19.85 13.39 17.32
N LYS A 236 -20.02 13.44 18.63
CA LYS A 236 -21.32 13.33 19.30
C LYS A 236 -21.47 14.39 20.38
N VAL A 237 -22.57 15.15 20.39
CA VAL A 237 -22.84 16.14 21.44
C VAL A 237 -23.08 15.45 22.79
N VAL A 238 -22.44 15.95 23.85
CA VAL A 238 -22.52 15.37 25.20
C VAL A 238 -23.55 16.12 26.04
N ASN A 239 -24.81 15.65 25.98
CA ASN A 239 -25.91 16.27 26.73
C ASN A 239 -25.65 16.40 28.25
N GLU A 240 -24.95 15.44 28.85
CA GLU A 240 -24.61 15.43 30.29
C GLU A 240 -23.75 16.62 30.74
N LEU A 241 -23.01 17.22 29.80
CA LEU A 241 -22.10 18.34 30.05
C LEU A 241 -22.70 19.70 29.65
N LEU A 242 -23.93 19.72 29.12
CA LEU A 242 -24.66 20.96 28.91
C LEU A 242 -25.19 21.50 30.25
N PRO A 243 -25.44 22.82 30.35
CA PRO A 243 -26.06 23.40 31.53
C PRO A 243 -27.40 22.72 31.89
N LYS A 244 -27.74 22.71 33.18
CA LYS A 244 -28.98 22.08 33.66
C LYS A 244 -30.21 22.69 32.95
N ALA A 245 -31.17 21.84 32.61
CA ALA A 245 -32.39 22.20 31.88
C ALA A 245 -32.17 22.68 30.43
N ILE A 246 -31.01 22.40 29.84
CA ILE A 246 -30.72 22.54 28.41
C ILE A 246 -30.38 21.17 27.85
N THR A 247 -31.03 20.79 26.75
CA THR A 247 -30.80 19.51 26.09
C THR A 247 -30.67 19.73 24.58
N HIS A 248 -29.65 19.13 23.97
CA HIS A 248 -29.53 19.04 22.51
C HIS A 248 -30.52 18.00 21.96
N THR A 249 -31.05 18.24 20.77
CA THR A 249 -31.86 17.23 20.08
C THR A 249 -31.07 15.95 19.81
N THR A 250 -31.77 14.89 19.42
CA THR A 250 -31.13 13.64 18.99
C THR A 250 -30.48 13.72 17.61
N ALA A 251 -30.46 14.87 16.94
CA ALA A 251 -29.54 15.12 15.82
C ALA A 251 -28.13 15.43 16.33
N ASP A 252 -27.60 14.61 17.23
CA ASP A 252 -26.39 14.88 18.02
C ASP A 252 -25.11 14.34 17.38
N ILE A 253 -25.19 13.73 16.19
CA ILE A 253 -24.04 13.10 15.51
C ILE A 253 -23.51 13.98 14.36
N LEU A 254 -22.22 14.25 14.43
CA LEU A 254 -21.41 14.80 13.36
C LEU A 254 -20.72 13.66 12.62
N GLU A 255 -21.17 13.37 11.41
CA GLU A 255 -20.59 12.32 10.58
C GLU A 255 -19.26 12.77 9.96
N PRO A 256 -18.33 11.84 9.67
CA PRO A 256 -17.10 12.14 8.99
C PRO A 256 -17.39 12.42 7.50
N ASP A 257 -17.57 13.70 7.16
CA ASP A 257 -17.83 14.15 5.80
C ASP A 257 -16.71 15.06 5.27
N THR A 258 -16.50 14.92 3.97
CA THR A 258 -15.53 15.66 3.18
C THR A 258 -16.07 16.95 2.57
N THR A 259 -17.38 17.21 2.66
CA THR A 259 -18.04 18.33 1.98
C THR A 259 -18.95 19.20 2.85
N ALA A 260 -19.52 18.68 3.94
CA ALA A 260 -20.33 19.44 4.88
C ALA A 260 -19.62 19.63 6.22
N SER A 261 -19.60 20.87 6.71
CA SER A 261 -19.38 21.15 8.14
C SER A 261 -20.70 21.04 8.89
N GLY A 262 -20.66 20.47 10.09
CA GLY A 262 -21.70 20.72 11.09
C GLY A 262 -21.30 21.95 11.90
N ASP A 263 -22.10 23.01 11.81
CA ASP A 263 -21.87 24.26 12.53
C ASP A 263 -23.11 24.77 13.27
N VAL A 264 -24.30 24.23 12.97
CA VAL A 264 -25.57 24.56 13.63
C VAL A 264 -25.94 23.45 14.64
N TYR A 265 -26.36 23.86 15.82
CA TYR A 265 -26.79 22.97 16.91
C TYR A 265 -28.19 23.36 17.38
N GLU A 266 -28.99 22.35 17.70
CA GLU A 266 -30.41 22.50 18.00
C GLU A 266 -30.70 22.10 19.45
N LEU A 267 -31.13 23.06 20.28
CA LEU A 267 -31.32 22.87 21.72
C LEU A 267 -32.74 23.22 22.16
N PHE A 268 -33.27 22.52 23.16
CA PHE A 268 -34.54 22.78 23.79
C PHE A 268 -34.42 22.68 25.32
N GLY A 269 -35.42 23.20 26.04
CA GLY A 269 -35.45 23.16 27.50
C GLY A 269 -36.05 24.43 28.08
N ALA A 270 -35.66 24.76 29.31
CA ALA A 270 -36.10 25.98 29.98
C ALA A 270 -34.99 26.49 30.91
N SER A 271 -34.19 27.44 30.42
CA SER A 271 -33.07 28.00 31.17
C SER A 271 -32.81 29.46 30.78
N GLN A 272 -32.50 30.27 31.79
CA GLN A 272 -32.09 31.67 31.63
C GLN A 272 -30.57 31.83 31.52
N GLU A 273 -29.82 30.73 31.55
CA GLU A 273 -28.37 30.75 31.34
C GLU A 273 -28.05 31.02 29.86
N ASP A 274 -27.09 31.91 29.60
CA ASP A 274 -26.60 32.15 28.24
C ASP A 274 -25.60 31.06 27.88
N LEU A 275 -25.96 30.20 26.92
CA LEU A 275 -25.11 29.10 26.49
C LEU A 275 -23.89 29.63 25.73
N SER A 276 -22.69 29.22 26.11
CA SER A 276 -21.44 29.66 25.47
C SER A 276 -20.71 28.56 24.69
N ILE A 277 -20.94 27.29 25.04
CA ILE A 277 -20.14 26.15 24.55
C ILE A 277 -21.00 24.96 24.15
N ILE A 278 -20.51 24.17 23.21
CA ILE A 278 -21.06 22.84 22.85
C ILE A 278 -20.02 21.76 23.14
N PRO A 279 -20.27 20.84 24.08
CA PRO A 279 -19.39 19.72 24.38
C PRO A 279 -19.59 18.58 23.39
N ILE A 280 -18.51 18.03 22.84
CA ILE A 280 -18.52 16.97 21.81
C ILE A 280 -17.53 15.88 22.20
N GLU A 281 -17.99 14.64 22.31
CA GLU A 281 -17.13 13.45 22.39
C GLU A 281 -16.92 12.83 21.00
N PHE A 282 -15.90 11.97 20.85
CA PHE A 282 -15.54 11.42 19.55
C PHE A 282 -15.50 9.90 19.53
N TYR A 283 -15.83 9.32 18.38
CA TYR A 283 -15.78 7.88 18.11
C TYR A 283 -14.95 7.61 16.86
N THR A 284 -13.95 6.74 16.98
CA THR A 284 -13.03 6.36 15.90
C THR A 284 -13.73 5.61 14.76
N LEU A 285 -13.17 5.71 13.55
CA LEU A 285 -13.60 4.96 12.36
C LEU A 285 -12.93 3.60 12.23
N GLU A 286 -13.42 2.79 11.29
CA GLU A 286 -12.77 1.54 10.93
C GLU A 286 -11.31 1.83 10.60
N ALA A 287 -10.41 0.94 11.01
CA ALA A 287 -8.97 1.17 10.89
C ALA A 287 -8.50 1.61 9.49
N HIS A 288 -9.19 1.13 8.45
CA HIS A 288 -8.89 1.41 7.05
C HIS A 288 -9.44 2.76 6.55
N ARG A 289 -10.29 3.46 7.32
CA ARG A 289 -10.93 4.74 6.99
C ARG A 289 -10.46 5.94 7.82
N GLU A 290 -9.54 5.73 8.76
CA GLU A 290 -9.04 6.77 9.67
C GLU A 290 -8.10 7.81 9.03
N HIS A 291 -7.74 7.68 7.74
CA HIS A 291 -6.71 8.53 7.07
C HIS A 291 -5.34 8.51 7.76
N VAL A 292 -4.97 7.41 8.43
CA VAL A 292 -3.69 7.32 9.16
C VAL A 292 -2.54 7.03 8.21
N PHE A 293 -1.41 7.73 8.40
CA PHE A 293 -0.19 7.50 7.62
C PHE A 293 0.56 6.28 8.14
N PHE A 294 1.29 5.61 7.24
CA PHE A 294 2.02 4.39 7.56
C PHE A 294 3.15 4.65 8.56
N THR A 295 3.76 5.84 8.50
CA THR A 295 4.78 6.29 9.46
C THR A 295 4.26 6.42 10.89
N ASP A 296 2.95 6.59 11.08
CA ASP A 296 2.32 6.63 12.42
C ASP A 296 1.87 5.23 12.90
N ARG A 297 2.19 4.16 12.15
CA ARG A 297 1.80 2.77 12.45
C ARG A 297 2.98 1.96 13.00
N ASP A 298 3.62 2.44 14.07
CA ASP A 298 4.79 1.82 14.71
C ASP A 298 4.64 0.31 14.92
N GLN A 299 3.50 -0.12 15.48
CA GLN A 299 3.26 -1.55 15.70
C GLN A 299 3.23 -2.36 14.39
N LEU A 300 2.67 -1.82 13.31
CA LEU A 300 2.66 -2.52 12.02
C LEU A 300 4.07 -2.59 11.45
N GLN A 301 4.82 -1.48 11.49
CA GLN A 301 6.21 -1.41 11.04
C GLN A 301 7.08 -2.44 11.79
N ASN A 302 7.01 -2.47 13.12
CA ASN A 302 7.73 -3.43 13.97
C ASN A 302 7.33 -4.90 13.67
N CYS A 303 6.10 -5.16 13.22
CA CYS A 303 5.71 -6.51 12.82
C CYS A 303 6.25 -6.90 11.45
N LEU A 304 6.55 -5.94 10.57
CA LEU A 304 7.08 -6.20 9.23
C LEU A 304 8.60 -6.41 9.22
N GLU A 305 9.30 -5.79 10.18
CA GLU A 305 10.72 -6.04 10.42
C GLU A 305 10.99 -7.47 10.95
N ASP A 306 10.02 -8.04 11.66
CA ASP A 306 10.08 -9.41 12.16
C ASP A 306 9.51 -10.39 11.13
N SER A 307 10.42 -11.01 10.38
CA SER A 307 10.08 -11.99 9.33
C SER A 307 9.14 -13.10 9.83
N SER A 308 9.30 -13.56 11.08
CA SER A 308 8.49 -14.68 11.61
C SER A 308 7.00 -14.36 11.65
N LYS A 309 6.64 -13.12 12.00
CA LYS A 309 5.24 -12.64 12.01
C LYS A 309 4.66 -12.57 10.62
N LEU A 310 5.46 -12.20 9.61
CA LEU A 310 5.04 -12.21 8.21
C LEU A 310 4.78 -13.64 7.71
N PHE A 311 5.66 -14.59 8.03
CA PHE A 311 5.43 -16.00 7.68
C PHE A 311 4.15 -16.54 8.34
N GLN A 312 3.96 -16.31 9.65
CA GLN A 312 2.74 -16.67 10.37
C GLN A 312 1.48 -16.03 9.77
N ALA A 313 1.55 -14.75 9.37
CA ALA A 313 0.44 -14.09 8.70
C ALA A 313 0.05 -14.82 7.40
N PHE A 314 1.02 -15.24 6.58
CA PHE A 314 0.76 -16.00 5.35
C PHE A 314 0.20 -17.41 5.60
N GLU A 315 0.52 -18.05 6.73
CA GLU A 315 -0.06 -19.35 7.12
C GLU A 315 -1.57 -19.26 7.34
N THR A 316 -2.09 -18.08 7.69
CA THR A 316 -3.55 -17.86 7.85
C THR A 316 -4.31 -17.83 6.52
N ALA A 317 -3.60 -17.80 5.38
CA ALA A 317 -4.22 -17.71 4.07
C ALA A 317 -5.04 -19.00 3.74
N PRO A 318 -6.27 -18.90 3.20
CA PRO A 318 -7.18 -20.04 3.00
C PRO A 318 -6.73 -21.13 2.03
N THR A 319 -6.78 -22.40 2.42
CA THR A 319 -6.52 -23.53 1.50
C THR A 319 -7.60 -23.68 0.41
N PRO A 320 -7.28 -24.31 -0.73
CA PRO A 320 -5.98 -24.82 -1.16
C PRO A 320 -5.00 -23.72 -1.61
N ALA A 321 -3.69 -24.03 -1.57
CA ALA A 321 -2.62 -23.06 -1.81
C ALA A 321 -2.65 -22.44 -3.23
N TYR A 322 -3.21 -23.14 -4.22
CA TYR A 322 -3.31 -22.66 -5.59
C TYR A 322 -4.37 -21.55 -5.79
N HIS A 323 -5.28 -21.36 -4.83
CA HIS A 323 -6.20 -20.23 -4.89
C HIS A 323 -5.44 -18.93 -4.73
N ARG A 324 -5.80 -17.92 -5.52
CA ARG A 324 -5.28 -16.57 -5.31
C ARG A 324 -5.94 -15.99 -4.06
N ALA A 325 -5.11 -15.49 -3.16
CA ALA A 325 -5.56 -14.89 -1.91
C ALA A 325 -4.81 -13.59 -1.70
N ALA A 326 -5.53 -12.55 -1.27
CA ALA A 326 -4.94 -11.29 -0.87
C ALA A 326 -5.68 -10.68 0.33
N VAL A 327 -4.95 -9.90 1.13
CA VAL A 327 -5.50 -9.11 2.22
C VAL A 327 -4.76 -7.78 2.33
N PHE A 328 -5.50 -6.70 2.60
CA PHE A 328 -4.92 -5.39 2.87
C PHE A 328 -4.88 -5.14 4.38
N VAL A 329 -3.70 -4.80 4.89
CA VAL A 329 -3.42 -4.70 6.33
C VAL A 329 -3.01 -3.27 6.68
N VAL A 330 -3.69 -2.69 7.67
CA VAL A 330 -3.50 -1.30 8.10
C VAL A 330 -3.09 -1.15 9.57
N LYS A 331 -3.14 -2.24 10.36
CA LYS A 331 -2.75 -2.27 11.79
C LYS A 331 -1.90 -3.50 12.13
N GLY A 332 -0.99 -3.36 13.09
CA GLY A 332 -0.16 -4.49 13.55
C GLY A 332 -1.00 -5.59 14.22
N GLU A 333 -1.96 -5.23 15.07
CA GLU A 333 -2.90 -6.18 15.66
C GLU A 333 -3.73 -6.94 14.62
N GLN A 334 -4.09 -6.28 13.50
CA GLN A 334 -4.76 -6.94 12.38
C GLN A 334 -3.85 -8.01 11.76
N LEU A 335 -2.57 -7.69 11.50
CA LEU A 335 -1.60 -8.62 10.94
C LEU A 335 -1.43 -9.88 11.82
N LEU A 336 -1.30 -9.67 13.14
CA LEU A 336 -1.06 -10.74 14.11
C LEU A 336 -2.26 -11.68 14.30
N ASN A 337 -3.47 -11.20 14.02
CA ASN A 337 -4.71 -11.93 14.26
C ASN A 337 -5.48 -12.27 12.97
N LEU A 338 -4.80 -12.30 11.82
CA LEU A 338 -5.42 -12.66 10.55
C LEU A 338 -6.05 -14.05 10.62
N LYS A 339 -7.22 -14.19 10.01
CA LYS A 339 -7.96 -15.45 9.89
C LYS A 339 -8.25 -15.73 8.42
N PRO A 340 -8.53 -16.98 8.05
CA PRO A 340 -8.88 -17.34 6.66
C PRO A 340 -9.99 -16.46 6.05
N LYS A 341 -11.00 -16.07 6.85
CA LYS A 341 -12.12 -15.23 6.40
C LYS A 341 -11.73 -13.78 6.03
N ASP A 342 -10.56 -13.31 6.48
CA ASP A 342 -10.09 -11.94 6.22
C ASP A 342 -9.44 -11.82 4.82
N TRP A 343 -9.07 -12.94 4.21
CA TRP A 343 -8.49 -13.00 2.88
C TRP A 343 -9.57 -13.03 1.80
N ILE A 344 -9.41 -12.20 0.78
CA ILE A 344 -10.19 -12.31 -0.45
C ILE A 344 -9.59 -13.42 -1.29
N ILE A 345 -10.40 -14.45 -1.53
CA ILE A 345 -10.05 -15.57 -2.41
C ILE A 345 -10.74 -15.37 -3.76
N ARG A 346 -10.00 -15.58 -4.84
CA ARG A 346 -10.55 -15.66 -6.20
C ARG A 346 -10.01 -16.87 -6.93
N ASP A 347 -10.92 -17.56 -7.60
CA ASP A 347 -10.58 -18.56 -8.60
C ASP A 347 -10.62 -17.88 -9.98
N ILE A 348 -9.58 -18.08 -10.78
CA ILE A 348 -9.43 -17.38 -12.06
C ILE A 348 -9.37 -18.37 -13.20
N HIS A 349 -10.30 -18.18 -14.11
CA HIS A 349 -10.31 -18.84 -15.40
C HIS A 349 -9.72 -17.85 -16.41
N LYS A 350 -8.44 -18.05 -16.77
CA LYS A 350 -7.82 -17.23 -17.81
C LYS A 350 -8.23 -17.77 -19.18
N SER A 351 -9.20 -17.11 -19.79
CA SER A 351 -9.48 -17.30 -21.22
C SER A 351 -8.32 -16.72 -22.05
N PRO A 352 -7.97 -17.34 -23.20
CA PRO A 352 -7.00 -16.76 -24.12
C PRO A 352 -7.51 -15.41 -24.61
N PHE A 353 -6.61 -14.42 -24.72
CA PHE A 353 -6.97 -13.12 -25.28
C PHE A 353 -6.91 -13.19 -26.81
N PRO A 354 -7.96 -12.72 -27.52
CA PRO A 354 -8.06 -12.87 -28.97
C PRO A 354 -7.11 -11.95 -29.76
N GLY A 355 -6.38 -11.06 -29.08
CA GLY A 355 -5.41 -10.17 -29.71
C GLY A 355 -6.07 -8.94 -30.34
N LEU A 356 -5.23 -8.13 -30.99
CA LEU A 356 -5.64 -6.87 -31.62
C LEU A 356 -6.62 -7.03 -32.79
N PHE A 357 -6.85 -8.27 -33.26
CA PHE A 357 -7.88 -8.56 -34.26
C PHE A 357 -9.30 -8.38 -33.72
N HIS A 358 -9.50 -8.53 -32.40
CA HIS A 358 -10.78 -8.36 -31.72
C HIS A 358 -10.63 -7.45 -30.49
N PRO A 359 -10.35 -6.15 -30.67
CA PRO A 359 -9.95 -5.25 -29.59
C PRO A 359 -11.04 -5.06 -28.53
N SER A 360 -12.32 -4.98 -28.93
CA SER A 360 -13.44 -4.84 -28.00
C SER A 360 -13.62 -6.07 -27.12
N GLU A 361 -13.51 -7.27 -27.71
CA GLU A 361 -13.58 -8.53 -26.97
C GLU A 361 -12.39 -8.68 -26.02
N GLN A 362 -11.17 -8.35 -26.50
CA GLN A 362 -9.99 -8.33 -25.66
C GLN A 362 -10.14 -7.38 -24.47
N ALA A 363 -10.67 -6.17 -24.67
CA ALA A 363 -10.87 -5.21 -23.59
C ALA A 363 -11.79 -5.77 -22.49
N ILE A 364 -12.89 -6.44 -22.87
CA ILE A 364 -13.82 -7.09 -21.95
C ILE A 364 -13.12 -8.23 -21.19
N LEU A 365 -12.41 -9.11 -21.90
CA LEU A 365 -11.71 -10.24 -21.27
C LEU A 365 -10.59 -9.79 -20.32
N VAL A 366 -9.85 -8.74 -20.68
CA VAL A 366 -8.82 -8.14 -19.81
C VAL A 366 -9.47 -7.53 -18.57
N GLN A 367 -10.57 -6.78 -18.72
CA GLN A 367 -11.27 -6.19 -17.57
C GLN A 367 -11.80 -7.28 -16.64
N ASN A 368 -12.43 -8.33 -17.17
CA ASN A 368 -12.88 -9.49 -16.40
C ASN A 368 -11.71 -10.16 -15.67
N TYR A 369 -10.57 -10.34 -16.33
CA TYR A 369 -9.38 -10.93 -15.73
C TYR A 369 -8.82 -10.05 -14.58
N ILE A 370 -8.83 -8.72 -14.74
CA ILE A 370 -8.42 -7.77 -13.69
C ILE A 370 -9.36 -7.88 -12.48
N GLU A 371 -10.68 -7.88 -12.70
CA GLU A 371 -11.69 -7.98 -11.63
C GLU A 371 -11.63 -9.29 -10.85
N GLN A 372 -11.19 -10.36 -11.51
CA GLN A 372 -10.97 -11.64 -10.87
C GLN A 372 -9.69 -11.68 -10.04
N GLN A 373 -8.77 -10.70 -10.11
CA GLN A 373 -7.58 -10.71 -9.25
C GLN A 373 -7.96 -10.56 -7.77
N ALA A 374 -7.30 -11.31 -6.87
CA ALA A 374 -7.62 -11.29 -5.44
C ALA A 374 -7.41 -9.91 -4.81
N CYS A 375 -6.42 -9.14 -5.27
CA CYS A 375 -6.15 -7.80 -4.76
C CYS A 375 -7.01 -6.69 -5.40
N TYR A 376 -7.75 -6.98 -6.48
CA TYR A 376 -8.53 -5.98 -7.23
C TYR A 376 -9.42 -5.13 -6.34
N LEU A 377 -10.16 -5.79 -5.45
CA LEU A 377 -11.17 -5.15 -4.61
C LEU A 377 -10.55 -4.10 -3.67
N PHE A 378 -9.39 -4.41 -3.07
CA PHE A 378 -8.69 -3.47 -2.21
C PHE A 378 -8.18 -2.26 -2.99
N LEU A 379 -7.61 -2.48 -4.18
CA LEU A 379 -7.13 -1.40 -5.04
C LEU A 379 -8.29 -0.51 -5.50
N LYS A 380 -9.41 -1.11 -5.91
CA LYS A 380 -10.63 -0.38 -6.29
C LYS A 380 -11.17 0.47 -5.15
N TYR A 381 -11.12 -0.03 -3.91
CA TYR A 381 -11.60 0.70 -2.73
C TYR A 381 -10.69 1.82 -2.28
N ILE A 382 -9.39 1.67 -2.51
CA ILE A 382 -8.47 2.80 -2.38
C ILE A 382 -8.81 3.87 -3.44
N GLU A 383 -9.08 3.49 -4.69
CA GLU A 383 -9.45 4.44 -5.75
C GLU A 383 -10.76 5.18 -5.46
N ASP A 384 -11.76 4.47 -4.92
CA ASP A 384 -13.07 5.00 -4.55
C ASP A 384 -13.05 5.81 -3.24
N GLY A 385 -11.93 5.79 -2.49
CA GLY A 385 -11.80 6.48 -1.21
C GLY A 385 -12.50 5.78 -0.04
N LEU A 386 -12.83 4.49 -0.18
CA LEU A 386 -13.36 3.65 0.90
C LEU A 386 -12.25 3.09 1.80
N ILE A 387 -11.02 2.99 1.29
CA ILE A 387 -9.80 2.78 2.07
C ILE A 387 -8.98 4.06 1.98
N THR A 388 -8.75 4.70 3.12
CA THR A 388 -8.06 6.00 3.21
C THR A 388 -6.82 5.97 4.10
N SER A 389 -6.73 5.00 5.01
CA SER A 389 -5.51 4.74 5.78
C SER A 389 -4.47 4.04 4.92
N GLN A 390 -3.20 4.39 5.14
CA GLN A 390 -2.08 3.73 4.48
C GLN A 390 -1.81 2.35 5.12
N GLY A 391 -1.33 1.41 4.31
CA GLY A 391 -1.13 0.02 4.72
C GLY A 391 -0.36 -0.79 3.69
N ILE A 392 -0.34 -2.11 3.88
CA ILE A 392 0.38 -3.06 3.02
C ILE A 392 -0.58 -4.05 2.38
N LEU A 393 -0.17 -4.63 1.27
CA LEU A 393 -0.86 -5.73 0.61
C LEU A 393 -0.09 -7.03 0.83
N LEU A 394 -0.73 -8.02 1.45
CA LEU A 394 -0.25 -9.40 1.42
C LEU A 394 -0.98 -10.12 0.29
N THR A 395 -0.26 -10.80 -0.59
CA THR A 395 -0.82 -11.57 -1.70
C THR A 395 -0.06 -12.86 -1.90
N ARG A 396 -0.72 -13.97 -2.24
CA ARG A 396 0.02 -15.23 -2.50
C ARG A 396 0.93 -15.12 -3.70
N TYR A 397 0.39 -14.60 -4.79
CA TYR A 397 1.10 -14.44 -6.04
C TYR A 397 1.43 -12.96 -6.25
N PHE A 398 2.57 -12.68 -6.86
CA PHE A 398 2.88 -11.32 -7.31
C PHE A 398 1.70 -10.76 -8.15
N PRO A 399 1.28 -9.50 -7.94
CA PRO A 399 0.17 -8.92 -8.68
C PRO A 399 0.40 -8.99 -10.20
N SER A 400 -0.66 -9.29 -10.95
CA SER A 400 -0.54 -9.41 -12.40
C SER A 400 -0.12 -8.08 -13.05
N PRO A 401 0.76 -8.10 -14.07
CA PRO A 401 1.12 -6.92 -14.86
C PRO A 401 -0.08 -6.16 -15.46
N LEU A 402 -1.20 -6.84 -15.73
CA LEU A 402 -2.43 -6.20 -16.21
C LEU A 402 -3.06 -5.25 -15.17
N MET A 403 -2.68 -5.37 -13.90
CA MET A 403 -3.11 -4.45 -12.83
C MET A 403 -2.28 -3.16 -12.76
N LYS A 404 -1.26 -3.01 -13.63
CA LYS A 404 -0.34 -1.86 -13.63
C LYS A 404 -1.07 -0.51 -13.54
N ARG A 405 -2.15 -0.33 -14.30
CA ARG A 405 -2.96 0.90 -14.27
C ARG A 405 -3.49 1.23 -12.86
N MET A 406 -3.96 0.24 -12.13
CA MET A 406 -4.52 0.42 -10.78
C MET A 406 -3.40 0.58 -9.75
N LEU A 407 -2.37 -0.26 -9.82
CA LEU A 407 -1.26 -0.25 -8.86
C LEU A 407 -0.50 1.08 -8.85
N LEU A 408 -0.35 1.69 -10.03
CA LEU A 408 0.36 2.95 -10.21
C LEU A 408 -0.59 4.17 -10.16
N SER A 409 -1.86 3.99 -9.81
CA SER A 409 -2.78 5.12 -9.68
C SER A 409 -2.38 5.97 -8.46
N ASN A 410 -2.59 7.29 -8.55
CA ASN A 410 -2.23 8.23 -7.48
C ASN A 410 -2.84 7.83 -6.11
N SER A 411 -4.05 7.30 -6.11
CA SER A 411 -4.75 6.84 -4.90
C SER A 411 -4.03 5.65 -4.28
N VAL A 412 -3.68 4.65 -5.11
CA VAL A 412 -3.01 3.43 -4.67
C VAL A 412 -1.60 3.73 -4.20
N GLN A 413 -0.79 4.46 -4.98
CA GLN A 413 0.57 4.86 -4.56
C GLN A 413 0.58 5.59 -3.19
N ARG A 414 -0.43 6.40 -2.91
CA ARG A 414 -0.55 7.09 -1.62
C ARG A 414 -0.91 6.14 -0.48
N CYS A 415 -1.75 5.13 -0.69
CA CYS A 415 -2.23 4.24 0.39
C CYS A 415 -1.40 2.97 0.55
N LEU A 416 -0.93 2.38 -0.55
CA LEU A 416 -0.15 1.15 -0.58
C LEU A 416 1.32 1.45 -0.29
N LYS A 417 1.84 0.94 0.82
CA LYS A 417 3.20 1.16 1.32
C LYS A 417 4.08 -0.06 1.32
N GLY A 418 3.58 -1.17 0.83
CA GLY A 418 4.37 -2.37 0.56
C GLY A 418 3.51 -3.47 -0.03
N ILE A 419 4.10 -4.25 -0.94
CA ILE A 419 3.50 -5.48 -1.47
C ILE A 419 4.36 -6.64 -1.01
N PHE A 420 3.77 -7.57 -0.26
CA PHE A 420 4.43 -8.80 0.18
C PHE A 420 3.80 -9.97 -0.55
N PHE A 421 4.62 -10.82 -1.16
CA PHE A 421 4.14 -11.99 -1.86
C PHE A 421 4.94 -13.27 -1.60
N LYS A 422 4.32 -14.44 -1.82
CA LYS A 422 4.95 -15.76 -1.61
C LYS A 422 5.51 -16.36 -2.89
N THR A 423 4.76 -16.26 -3.98
CA THR A 423 5.10 -16.89 -5.27
C THR A 423 5.25 -15.83 -6.38
N PRO A 424 6.43 -15.72 -7.00
CA PRO A 424 6.75 -14.77 -8.08
C PRO A 424 5.77 -14.74 -9.25
N SER A 425 5.24 -15.89 -9.65
CA SER A 425 4.33 -15.99 -10.78
C SER A 425 3.32 -17.11 -10.56
N LEU A 426 2.07 -16.85 -10.91
CA LEU A 426 1.06 -17.90 -10.94
C LEU A 426 1.36 -18.93 -12.03
N ALA A 427 1.70 -18.46 -13.22
CA ALA A 427 1.87 -19.33 -14.39
C ALA A 427 3.20 -20.10 -14.33
N TYR A 428 4.22 -19.50 -13.70
CA TYR A 428 5.59 -20.01 -13.75
C TYR A 428 6.19 -20.30 -12.37
N GLY A 429 5.39 -20.25 -11.30
CA GLY A 429 5.84 -20.51 -9.93
C GLY A 429 6.90 -19.51 -9.48
N ASN A 430 8.10 -20.00 -9.18
CA ASN A 430 9.19 -19.19 -8.64
C ASN A 430 9.97 -18.36 -9.67
N PHE A 431 9.46 -18.20 -10.89
CA PHE A 431 10.15 -17.49 -11.96
C PHE A 431 9.27 -16.38 -12.54
N PHE A 432 9.84 -15.17 -12.62
CA PHE A 432 9.16 -14.02 -13.20
C PHE A 432 9.12 -14.09 -14.73
N SER A 433 7.98 -13.75 -15.32
CA SER A 433 7.91 -13.39 -16.74
C SER A 433 8.57 -12.04 -16.99
N HIS A 434 8.86 -11.70 -18.25
CA HIS A 434 9.37 -10.38 -18.59
C HIS A 434 8.43 -9.24 -18.14
N GLU A 435 7.11 -9.41 -18.31
CA GLU A 435 6.13 -8.42 -17.87
C GLU A 435 6.13 -8.22 -16.35
N ASP A 436 6.31 -9.30 -15.58
CA ASP A 436 6.41 -9.20 -14.11
C ASP A 436 7.66 -8.39 -13.70
N ARG A 437 8.80 -8.61 -14.36
CA ARG A 437 10.05 -7.87 -14.11
C ARG A 437 9.92 -6.39 -14.48
N SER A 438 9.24 -6.08 -15.58
CA SER A 438 8.92 -4.70 -15.94
C SER A 438 8.05 -4.03 -14.86
N LEU A 439 7.00 -4.72 -14.37
CA LEU A 439 6.16 -4.19 -13.31
C LEU A 439 6.94 -3.95 -12.00
N LEU A 440 7.92 -4.80 -11.66
CA LEU A 440 8.78 -4.57 -10.48
C LEU A 440 9.57 -3.26 -10.57
N LEU A 441 10.14 -2.95 -11.75
CA LEU A 441 10.83 -1.68 -11.99
C LEU A 441 9.88 -0.48 -11.90
N ASP A 442 8.67 -0.60 -12.46
CA ASP A 442 7.67 0.45 -12.36
C ASP A 442 7.28 0.71 -10.90
N LEU A 443 6.97 -0.35 -10.13
CA LEU A 443 6.59 -0.24 -8.73
C LEU A 443 7.70 0.44 -7.91
N ALA A 444 8.97 0.06 -8.14
CA ALA A 444 10.11 0.70 -7.49
C ALA A 444 10.23 2.18 -7.88
N SER A 445 10.05 2.53 -9.16
CA SER A 445 10.09 3.91 -9.66
C SER A 445 8.98 4.79 -9.06
N PHE A 446 7.83 4.20 -8.75
CA PHE A 446 6.72 4.87 -8.07
C PHE A 446 6.80 4.81 -6.53
N GLY A 447 7.90 4.29 -5.97
CA GLY A 447 8.12 4.24 -4.52
C GLY A 447 7.21 3.25 -3.78
N ILE A 448 6.77 2.18 -4.47
CA ILE A 448 6.00 1.09 -3.88
C ILE A 448 6.96 -0.09 -3.66
N PRO A 449 7.45 -0.33 -2.44
CA PRO A 449 8.40 -1.41 -2.19
C PRO A 449 7.72 -2.78 -2.30
N VAL A 450 8.46 -3.74 -2.86
CA VAL A 450 7.97 -5.10 -3.11
C VAL A 450 8.86 -6.09 -2.40
N TYR A 451 8.26 -7.03 -1.67
CA TYR A 451 8.93 -8.00 -0.84
C TYR A 451 8.51 -9.42 -1.21
N TRP A 452 9.49 -10.28 -1.43
CA TRP A 452 9.30 -11.72 -1.57
C TRP A 452 9.51 -12.39 -0.21
N VAL A 453 8.44 -12.96 0.34
CA VAL A 453 8.47 -13.85 1.50
C VAL A 453 8.86 -15.24 1.00
N ASP A 454 10.16 -15.52 0.97
CA ASP A 454 10.74 -16.69 0.30
C ASP A 454 10.82 -17.89 1.25
N ASP A 455 9.94 -18.86 1.04
CA ASP A 455 9.91 -20.12 1.80
C ASP A 455 11.18 -20.95 1.64
N THR A 456 11.90 -20.79 0.54
CA THR A 456 13.11 -21.58 0.25
C THR A 456 14.25 -21.21 1.19
N THR A 457 14.42 -19.92 1.46
CA THR A 457 15.48 -19.39 2.31
C THR A 457 14.99 -19.00 3.70
N ASN A 458 13.67 -19.03 3.93
CA ASN A 458 13.00 -18.53 5.13
C ASN A 458 13.38 -17.07 5.45
N LYS A 459 13.52 -16.25 4.39
CA LYS A 459 13.87 -14.83 4.46
C LYS A 459 12.84 -13.99 3.72
N VAL A 460 12.73 -12.72 4.12
CA VAL A 460 12.01 -11.70 3.36
C VAL A 460 13.03 -10.91 2.56
N LEU A 461 12.84 -10.87 1.24
CA LEU A 461 13.75 -10.22 0.29
C LEU A 461 13.05 -9.02 -0.35
N GLN A 462 13.70 -7.87 -0.39
CA GLN A 462 13.18 -6.66 -1.03
C GLN A 462 13.68 -6.57 -2.48
N TYR A 463 12.76 -6.35 -3.43
CA TYR A 463 13.16 -6.00 -4.78
C TYR A 463 13.88 -4.65 -4.79
N THR A 464 15.11 -4.66 -5.28
CA THR A 464 16.01 -3.52 -5.27
C THR A 464 16.59 -3.34 -6.68
N PRO A 465 16.22 -2.27 -7.41
CA PRO A 465 16.85 -1.91 -8.67
C PRO A 465 18.34 -1.61 -8.48
N LYS A 466 19.19 -2.03 -9.42
CA LYS A 466 20.60 -1.63 -9.43
C LYS A 466 20.70 -0.24 -10.08
N PRO A 467 21.30 0.77 -9.43
CA PRO A 467 21.34 2.12 -9.98
C PRO A 467 21.95 2.19 -11.39
N GLY A 468 21.29 2.93 -12.28
CA GLY A 468 21.74 3.08 -13.67
C GLY A 468 21.61 1.83 -14.53
N LYS A 469 20.91 0.79 -14.05
CA LYS A 469 20.62 -0.44 -14.79
C LYS A 469 19.11 -0.64 -14.88
N ASP A 470 18.65 -1.21 -15.99
CA ASP A 470 17.23 -1.53 -16.21
C ASP A 470 16.84 -2.89 -15.61
N SER A 471 17.40 -3.22 -14.43
CA SER A 471 17.20 -4.50 -13.74
C SER A 471 17.59 -4.39 -12.26
N GLY A 472 17.21 -5.40 -11.49
CA GLY A 472 17.41 -5.46 -10.05
C GLY A 472 17.31 -6.87 -9.51
N MET A 473 17.48 -7.03 -8.20
CA MET A 473 17.39 -8.32 -7.52
C MET A 473 16.52 -8.22 -6.28
N PHE A 474 16.01 -9.36 -5.82
CA PHE A 474 15.46 -9.51 -4.49
C PHE A 474 16.62 -9.69 -3.50
N VAL A 475 16.80 -8.72 -2.61
CA VAL A 475 17.93 -8.60 -1.68
C VAL A 475 17.43 -8.66 -0.24
N PRO A 476 18.07 -9.37 0.69
CA PRO A 476 17.72 -9.30 2.10
C PRO A 476 17.85 -7.86 2.63
N GLU A 477 16.92 -7.43 3.48
CA GLU A 477 16.84 -6.04 3.97
C GLU A 477 18.17 -5.47 4.51
N PRO A 478 18.97 -6.20 5.32
CA PRO A 478 20.26 -5.71 5.82
C PRO A 478 21.31 -5.43 4.73
N PHE A 479 21.13 -5.99 3.52
CA PHE A 479 22.07 -5.88 2.41
C PHE A 479 21.59 -4.96 1.28
N VAL A 480 20.40 -4.34 1.38
CA VAL A 480 19.85 -3.47 0.33
C VAL A 480 20.81 -2.33 -0.01
N ASP A 481 21.28 -1.62 1.02
CA ASP A 481 22.22 -0.51 0.87
C ASP A 481 23.58 -0.97 0.31
N ALA A 482 24.03 -2.15 0.75
CA ALA A 482 25.26 -2.76 0.25
C ALA A 482 25.14 -3.14 -1.24
N PHE A 483 24.02 -3.71 -1.66
CA PHE A 483 23.75 -4.08 -3.05
C PHE A 483 23.70 -2.87 -3.98
N ILE A 484 23.05 -1.78 -3.56
CA ILE A 484 22.93 -0.56 -4.35
C ILE A 484 24.33 0.00 -4.65
N ARG A 485 25.17 0.14 -3.62
CA ARG A 485 26.51 0.74 -3.72
C ARG A 485 27.60 -0.22 -4.18
N SER A 486 27.34 -1.52 -4.25
CA SER A 486 28.40 -2.49 -4.49
C SER A 486 29.04 -2.36 -5.87
N THR A 487 30.33 -2.66 -5.92
CA THR A 487 30.99 -3.09 -7.15
C THR A 487 30.77 -4.57 -7.35
N THR A 488 30.32 -4.94 -8.54
CA THR A 488 29.88 -6.30 -8.86
C THR A 488 30.97 -7.08 -9.58
N PHE A 489 31.47 -8.11 -8.91
CA PHE A 489 32.33 -9.11 -9.52
C PHE A 489 31.46 -10.28 -9.96
N GLY A 490 31.73 -10.86 -11.13
CA GLY A 490 30.95 -12.00 -11.61
C GLY A 490 31.80 -13.20 -11.91
N ILE A 491 31.25 -14.39 -11.64
CA ILE A 491 31.92 -15.66 -11.93
C ILE A 491 31.12 -16.44 -12.97
N TYR A 492 31.80 -16.72 -14.08
CA TYR A 492 31.33 -17.62 -15.13
C TYR A 492 32.17 -18.88 -15.16
N GLY A 493 31.55 -20.05 -15.34
CA GLY A 493 32.28 -21.31 -15.42
C GLY A 493 31.37 -22.53 -15.52
N SER A 494 32.00 -23.70 -15.54
CA SER A 494 31.32 -24.99 -15.63
C SER A 494 30.36 -25.25 -14.47
N THR A 495 29.20 -25.84 -14.79
CA THR A 495 28.28 -26.43 -13.81
C THR A 495 28.74 -27.81 -13.30
N LEU A 496 29.74 -28.41 -13.95
CA LEU A 496 30.16 -29.80 -13.71
C LEU A 496 31.52 -29.91 -13.01
N VAL A 497 32.33 -28.85 -13.09
CA VAL A 497 33.70 -28.82 -12.55
C VAL A 497 33.75 -27.76 -11.47
N THR A 498 34.40 -28.07 -10.35
CA THR A 498 34.68 -27.13 -9.26
C THR A 498 36.14 -26.68 -9.25
N GLY A 499 37.06 -27.58 -9.63
CA GLY A 499 38.50 -27.32 -9.69
C GLY A 499 39.12 -27.00 -8.31
N ALA A 500 40.43 -26.74 -8.29
CA ALA A 500 41.16 -26.23 -7.11
C ALA A 500 41.18 -24.70 -7.09
N PHE A 501 40.01 -24.07 -7.31
CA PHE A 501 39.91 -22.62 -7.48
C PHE A 501 39.48 -21.89 -6.20
N GLU A 502 38.87 -22.60 -5.25
CA GLU A 502 38.24 -21.97 -4.10
C GLU A 502 39.22 -21.16 -3.23
N GLU A 503 40.42 -21.69 -3.00
CA GLU A 503 41.46 -21.02 -2.20
C GLU A 503 41.96 -19.74 -2.89
N GLU A 504 42.27 -19.83 -4.18
CA GLU A 504 42.72 -18.70 -4.98
C GLU A 504 41.63 -17.63 -5.13
N LEU A 505 40.37 -18.02 -5.37
CA LEU A 505 39.26 -17.07 -5.39
C LEU A 505 39.10 -16.38 -4.03
N THR A 506 39.22 -17.14 -2.94
CA THR A 506 39.14 -16.60 -1.58
C THR A 506 40.24 -15.58 -1.34
N ALA A 507 41.48 -15.89 -1.75
CA ALA A 507 42.62 -14.98 -1.63
C ALA A 507 42.43 -13.72 -2.49
N LEU A 508 41.96 -13.87 -3.74
CA LEU A 508 41.68 -12.76 -4.64
C LEU A 508 40.62 -11.79 -4.07
N LEU A 509 39.47 -12.32 -3.63
CA LEU A 509 38.40 -11.50 -3.07
C LEU A 509 38.79 -10.85 -1.74
N LYS A 510 39.51 -11.56 -0.86
CA LYS A 510 40.05 -10.96 0.38
C LYS A 510 41.06 -9.84 0.08
N GLY A 511 41.91 -10.02 -0.93
CA GLY A 511 42.84 -8.98 -1.37
C GLY A 511 42.09 -7.74 -1.88
N LEU A 512 41.02 -7.91 -2.66
CA LEU A 512 40.16 -6.81 -3.08
C LEU A 512 39.50 -6.07 -1.90
N ILE A 513 39.05 -6.82 -0.87
CA ILE A 513 38.52 -6.22 0.36
C ILE A 513 39.60 -5.38 1.05
N GLN A 514 40.84 -5.86 1.12
CA GLN A 514 41.96 -5.11 1.71
C GLN A 514 42.30 -3.86 0.89
N MET A 515 42.30 -3.96 -0.44
CA MET A 515 42.58 -2.86 -1.36
C MET A 515 41.68 -1.64 -1.16
N ARG A 516 40.42 -1.86 -0.76
CA ARG A 516 39.47 -0.78 -0.43
C ARG A 516 39.98 0.17 0.67
N SER A 517 40.87 -0.28 1.55
CA SER A 517 41.37 0.53 2.65
C SER A 517 42.38 1.60 2.21
N PHE A 518 43.03 1.43 1.06
CA PHE A 518 44.08 2.33 0.57
C PHE A 518 43.86 2.86 -0.86
N LEU A 519 42.97 2.25 -1.65
CA LEU A 519 42.57 2.80 -2.95
C LEU A 519 41.40 3.78 -2.81
N ASN A 520 41.41 4.80 -3.68
CA ASN A 520 40.35 5.80 -3.76
C ASN A 520 39.82 5.89 -5.20
N HIS A 521 39.20 4.80 -5.66
CA HIS A 521 38.56 4.73 -6.98
C HIS A 521 37.03 4.68 -6.82
N PRO A 522 36.21 5.25 -7.75
CA PRO A 522 34.75 5.18 -7.66
C PRO A 522 34.19 3.75 -7.50
N LEU A 523 34.82 2.78 -8.17
CA LEU A 523 34.48 1.35 -8.11
C LEU A 523 35.27 0.56 -7.03
N LEU A 524 36.19 1.17 -6.30
CA LEU A 524 36.89 0.48 -5.22
C LEU A 524 37.49 1.48 -4.22
N ASN A 525 36.82 1.63 -3.08
CA ASN A 525 37.27 2.44 -1.95
C ASN A 525 36.62 1.94 -0.65
N ALA A 526 36.94 2.57 0.48
CA ALA A 526 36.47 2.16 1.80
C ALA A 526 34.94 2.06 1.90
N ASN A 527 34.21 2.93 1.20
CA ASN A 527 32.75 3.05 1.24
C ASN A 527 32.03 2.26 0.14
N THR A 528 32.76 1.60 -0.77
CA THR A 528 32.19 0.79 -1.86
C THR A 528 32.20 -0.69 -1.47
N PRO A 529 31.04 -1.30 -1.13
CA PRO A 529 30.95 -2.73 -0.85
C PRO A 529 31.30 -3.57 -2.08
N ILE A 530 31.55 -4.85 -1.87
CA ILE A 530 31.75 -5.82 -2.95
C ILE A 530 30.58 -6.79 -2.93
N ALA A 531 30.05 -7.10 -4.10
CA ALA A 531 29.08 -8.18 -4.29
C ALA A 531 29.59 -9.14 -5.37
N LEU A 532 29.26 -10.42 -5.21
CA LEU A 532 29.59 -11.45 -6.17
C LEU A 532 28.32 -11.97 -6.85
N VAL A 533 28.28 -11.97 -8.18
CA VAL A 533 27.12 -12.43 -8.96
C VAL A 533 27.48 -13.69 -9.73
N THR A 534 26.62 -14.70 -9.67
CA THR A 534 26.76 -15.93 -10.45
C THR A 534 25.44 -16.29 -11.15
N GLY A 535 25.43 -17.40 -11.91
CA GLY A 535 24.19 -17.97 -12.44
C GLY A 535 23.41 -18.82 -11.43
N GLY A 536 23.94 -19.04 -10.21
CA GLY A 536 23.29 -19.75 -9.10
C GLY A 536 23.19 -21.28 -9.23
N GLY A 537 23.78 -21.87 -10.26
CA GLY A 537 23.87 -23.32 -10.43
C GLY A 537 25.00 -23.97 -9.62
N PRO A 538 25.21 -25.30 -9.77
CA PRO A 538 26.29 -26.04 -9.12
C PRO A 538 27.66 -25.76 -9.76
N GLY A 539 28.71 -26.42 -9.28
CA GLY A 539 30.05 -26.35 -9.86
C GLY A 539 30.77 -25.06 -9.48
N ILE A 540 31.42 -24.40 -10.44
CA ILE A 540 32.17 -23.15 -10.22
C ILE A 540 31.27 -22.03 -9.67
N MET A 541 30.01 -21.95 -10.11
CA MET A 541 29.08 -20.93 -9.62
C MET A 541 28.80 -21.08 -8.12
N GLU A 542 28.58 -22.31 -7.66
CA GLU A 542 28.37 -22.62 -6.24
C GLU A 542 29.62 -22.34 -5.40
N VAL A 543 30.82 -22.67 -5.91
CA VAL A 543 32.09 -22.30 -5.25
C VAL A 543 32.16 -20.78 -5.07
N GLY A 544 31.80 -20.01 -6.11
CA GLY A 544 31.73 -18.56 -6.06
C GLY A 544 30.81 -18.06 -4.93
N ASN A 545 29.55 -18.48 -4.95
CA ASN A 545 28.57 -18.07 -3.95
C ASN A 545 28.98 -18.47 -2.52
N ARG A 546 29.52 -19.69 -2.35
CA ARG A 546 30.02 -20.17 -1.05
C ARG A 546 31.17 -19.32 -0.53
N VAL A 547 32.13 -18.97 -1.39
CA VAL A 547 33.26 -18.10 -1.00
C VAL A 547 32.75 -16.72 -0.60
N ALA A 548 31.83 -16.14 -1.39
CA ALA A 548 31.24 -14.84 -1.12
C ALA A 548 30.59 -14.77 0.27
N GLU A 549 29.67 -15.70 0.55
CA GLU A 549 29.00 -15.81 1.84
C GLU A 549 30.01 -16.01 2.97
N ARG A 550 30.99 -16.92 2.80
CA ARG A 550 32.00 -17.23 3.84
C ARG A 550 32.86 -16.03 4.23
N ILE A 551 33.16 -15.14 3.30
CA ILE A 551 34.01 -13.96 3.57
C ILE A 551 33.19 -12.69 3.85
N GLY A 552 31.86 -12.78 3.90
CA GLY A 552 30.97 -11.68 4.24
C GLY A 552 30.78 -10.64 3.13
N ILE A 553 30.90 -11.04 1.86
CA ILE A 553 30.46 -10.21 0.72
C ILE A 553 29.11 -10.73 0.23
N LEU A 554 28.26 -9.84 -0.28
CA LEU A 554 26.91 -10.21 -0.71
C LEU A 554 26.96 -11.22 -1.86
N SER A 555 26.35 -12.40 -1.64
CA SER A 555 26.28 -13.47 -2.63
C SER A 555 24.99 -13.38 -3.45
N CYS A 556 25.12 -13.05 -4.73
CA CYS A 556 24.02 -12.81 -5.66
C CYS A 556 23.92 -13.90 -6.74
N ALA A 557 22.71 -14.14 -7.26
CA ALA A 557 22.53 -14.98 -8.44
C ALA A 557 21.36 -14.57 -9.36
N ASN A 558 21.58 -14.69 -10.66
CA ASN A 558 20.53 -14.68 -11.68
C ASN A 558 20.16 -16.13 -12.02
N LEU A 559 18.99 -16.60 -11.57
CA LEU A 559 18.51 -17.97 -11.72
C LEU A 559 17.65 -18.13 -12.98
N VAL A 560 17.63 -19.31 -13.59
CA VAL A 560 16.80 -19.61 -14.76
C VAL A 560 16.00 -20.90 -14.59
N ASP A 561 14.78 -20.90 -15.14
CA ASP A 561 13.85 -22.03 -15.05
C ASP A 561 14.19 -23.16 -16.03
N PHE A 562 14.84 -24.22 -15.57
CA PHE A 562 15.13 -25.41 -16.40
C PHE A 562 14.02 -26.48 -16.36
N ARG A 563 12.92 -26.31 -15.60
CA ARG A 563 11.94 -27.39 -15.34
C ARG A 563 11.18 -27.88 -16.57
N ASN A 564 11.04 -27.04 -17.61
CA ASN A 564 10.31 -27.40 -18.83
C ASN A 564 11.13 -28.22 -19.84
N SER A 565 12.32 -28.69 -19.49
CA SER A 565 13.17 -29.48 -20.37
C SER A 565 12.79 -30.98 -20.39
N ASN A 566 11.51 -31.32 -20.51
CA ASN A 566 11.05 -32.73 -20.55
C ASN A 566 11.63 -33.53 -21.73
N ASN A 567 12.23 -32.85 -22.71
CA ASN A 567 12.85 -33.46 -23.91
C ASN A 567 14.38 -33.39 -23.92
N LEU A 568 15.02 -32.84 -22.88
CA LEU A 568 16.47 -32.72 -22.81
C LEU A 568 16.94 -33.34 -21.50
N ASN A 569 18.04 -34.10 -21.51
CA ASN A 569 18.73 -34.62 -20.31
C ASN A 569 19.37 -33.48 -19.48
N ILE A 570 18.69 -32.33 -19.36
CA ILE A 570 19.07 -31.22 -18.51
C ILE A 570 18.49 -31.55 -17.13
N GLN A 571 19.36 -31.98 -16.22
CA GLN A 571 18.98 -32.12 -14.82
C GLN A 571 18.51 -30.75 -14.30
N GLU A 572 17.41 -30.74 -13.55
CA GLU A 572 16.96 -29.56 -12.82
C GLU A 572 18.14 -29.04 -11.98
N GLN A 573 18.64 -27.85 -12.32
CA GLN A 573 19.71 -27.22 -11.55
C GLN A 573 19.11 -26.76 -10.23
N LYS A 574 19.35 -27.51 -9.15
CA LYS A 574 19.06 -27.04 -7.80
C LYS A 574 19.80 -25.72 -7.59
N GLN A 575 19.06 -24.68 -7.19
CA GLN A 575 19.65 -23.44 -6.70
C GLN A 575 20.65 -23.79 -5.60
N ASN A 576 21.87 -23.27 -5.68
CA ASN A 576 22.84 -23.51 -4.61
C ASN A 576 22.45 -22.76 -3.32
N ALA A 577 22.79 -23.34 -2.17
CA ALA A 577 22.32 -22.88 -0.86
C ALA A 577 22.94 -21.56 -0.40
N TYR A 578 24.00 -21.11 -1.06
CA TYR A 578 24.83 -19.96 -0.66
C TYR A 578 24.38 -18.66 -1.35
N VAL A 579 23.26 -18.66 -2.07
CA VAL A 579 22.68 -17.46 -2.71
C VAL A 579 21.85 -16.69 -1.68
N GLU A 580 22.22 -15.42 -1.45
CA GLU A 580 21.52 -14.52 -0.52
C GLU A 580 20.56 -13.58 -1.24
N ALA A 581 21.00 -12.99 -2.36
CA ALA A 581 20.18 -12.14 -3.22
C ALA A 581 19.97 -12.79 -4.58
N LYS A 582 18.77 -12.67 -5.15
CA LYS A 582 18.43 -13.38 -6.39
C LYS A 582 17.47 -12.65 -7.29
N MET A 583 17.60 -12.90 -8.59
CA MET A 583 16.56 -12.63 -9.58
C MET A 583 16.31 -13.89 -10.40
N THR A 584 15.07 -14.09 -10.85
CA THR A 584 14.64 -15.34 -11.51
C THR A 584 14.08 -15.07 -12.89
N TYR A 585 14.48 -15.88 -13.86
CA TYR A 585 14.15 -15.72 -15.28
C TYR A 585 13.55 -17.00 -15.85
N ARG A 586 12.65 -16.85 -16.82
CA ARG A 586 12.20 -17.99 -17.61
C ARG A 586 13.22 -18.35 -18.69
N LEU A 587 13.22 -19.62 -19.12
CA LEU A 587 14.15 -20.14 -20.12
C LEU A 587 14.07 -19.43 -21.48
N ASP A 588 12.87 -19.02 -21.90
CA ASP A 588 12.63 -18.27 -23.13
C ASP A 588 13.17 -16.83 -23.08
N HIS A 589 13.60 -16.37 -21.91
CA HIS A 589 14.27 -15.08 -21.69
C HIS A 589 15.73 -15.26 -21.24
N LEU A 590 16.39 -16.29 -21.78
CA LEU A 590 17.78 -16.61 -21.46
C LEU A 590 18.69 -15.40 -21.78
N VAL A 591 18.62 -14.87 -23.00
CA VAL A 591 19.50 -13.78 -23.46
C VAL A 591 19.39 -12.53 -22.58
N GLU A 592 18.18 -12.19 -22.15
CA GLU A 592 17.95 -11.07 -21.23
C GLU A 592 18.61 -11.33 -19.87
N ARG A 593 18.55 -12.56 -19.35
CA ARG A 593 19.27 -12.93 -18.13
C ARG A 593 20.78 -12.71 -18.28
N GLN A 594 21.37 -13.08 -19.42
CA GLN A 594 22.81 -12.81 -19.65
C GLN A 594 23.11 -11.33 -19.73
N ALA A 595 22.24 -10.56 -20.37
CA ALA A 595 22.38 -9.12 -20.41
C ALA A 595 22.33 -8.49 -19.00
N GLU A 596 21.49 -9.03 -18.11
CA GLU A 596 21.20 -8.47 -16.79
C GLU A 596 22.12 -8.95 -15.65
N PHE A 597 23.26 -9.60 -15.95
CA PHE A 597 24.30 -9.83 -14.93
C PHE A 597 24.91 -8.56 -14.36
N ASN A 598 24.99 -7.48 -15.18
CA ASN A 598 25.46 -6.15 -14.78
C ASN A 598 26.78 -6.17 -13.98
N LEU A 599 27.79 -6.88 -14.50
CA LEU A 599 29.11 -6.97 -13.86
C LEU A 599 29.97 -5.76 -14.14
N ASP A 600 30.71 -5.30 -13.14
CA ASP A 600 31.84 -4.37 -13.33
C ASP A 600 33.11 -5.14 -13.74
N PHE A 601 33.35 -6.30 -13.10
CA PHE A 601 34.55 -7.11 -13.28
C PHE A 601 34.21 -8.61 -13.45
N PRO A 602 34.20 -9.12 -14.69
CA PRO A 602 33.99 -10.53 -14.97
C PRO A 602 35.24 -11.38 -14.70
N ILE A 603 35.01 -12.56 -14.12
CA ILE A 603 36.00 -13.62 -13.92
C ILE A 603 35.47 -14.88 -14.61
N ILE A 604 36.18 -15.33 -15.64
CA ILE A 604 35.80 -16.46 -16.48
C ILE A 604 36.72 -17.64 -16.15
N LEU A 605 36.12 -18.75 -15.79
CA LEU A 605 36.77 -20.02 -15.52
C LEU A 605 36.48 -21.03 -16.63
N PRO A 606 37.24 -22.15 -16.71
CA PRO A 606 36.96 -23.21 -17.66
C PRO A 606 35.50 -23.67 -17.59
N GLY A 607 34.84 -23.67 -18.75
CA GLY A 607 33.43 -23.95 -18.89
C GLY A 607 33.06 -24.34 -20.33
N GLY A 608 31.79 -24.69 -20.52
CA GLY A 608 31.22 -25.07 -21.83
C GLY A 608 30.51 -23.90 -22.51
N PHE A 609 29.55 -24.21 -23.38
CA PHE A 609 28.85 -23.24 -24.23
C PHE A 609 28.19 -22.07 -23.48
N GLY A 610 27.69 -22.30 -22.26
CA GLY A 610 27.14 -21.22 -21.43
C GLY A 610 28.20 -20.18 -21.09
N THR A 611 29.38 -20.63 -20.66
CA THR A 611 30.53 -19.75 -20.38
C THR A 611 31.06 -19.08 -21.64
N ASP A 612 31.07 -19.80 -22.77
CA ASP A 612 31.51 -19.26 -24.06
C ASP A 612 30.60 -18.13 -24.54
N PHE A 613 29.29 -18.26 -24.30
CA PHE A 613 28.33 -17.21 -24.60
C PHE A 613 28.60 -15.95 -23.79
N GLU A 614 28.85 -16.09 -22.48
CA GLU A 614 29.21 -14.94 -21.62
C GLU A 614 30.52 -14.29 -22.07
N GLN A 615 31.54 -15.09 -22.42
CA GLN A 615 32.79 -14.56 -22.94
C GLN A 615 32.57 -13.76 -24.24
N CYS A 616 31.80 -14.31 -25.17
CA CYS A 616 31.49 -13.62 -26.42
C CYS A 616 30.67 -12.34 -26.17
N LEU A 617 29.75 -12.35 -25.20
CA LEU A 617 28.99 -11.17 -24.82
C LEU A 617 29.92 -10.07 -24.26
N GLU A 618 30.88 -10.43 -23.40
CA GLU A 618 31.87 -9.49 -22.85
C GLU A 618 32.84 -8.93 -23.92
N GLU A 619 33.21 -9.73 -24.93
CA GLU A 619 33.97 -9.27 -26.10
C GLU A 619 33.15 -8.27 -26.94
N VAL A 620 31.89 -8.61 -27.24
CA VAL A 620 31.01 -7.77 -28.04
C VAL A 620 30.70 -6.46 -27.34
N ARG A 621 30.41 -6.47 -26.03
CA ARG A 621 30.14 -5.27 -25.23
C ARG A 621 31.29 -4.27 -25.28
N ARG A 622 32.54 -4.74 -25.15
CA ARG A 622 33.73 -3.90 -25.26
C ARG A 622 33.93 -3.43 -26.69
N LYS A 623 33.81 -4.32 -27.68
CA LYS A 623 33.93 -3.98 -29.11
C LYS A 623 33.01 -2.83 -29.52
N VAL A 624 31.75 -2.84 -29.08
CA VAL A 624 30.77 -1.80 -29.43
C VAL A 624 30.80 -0.59 -28.49
N GLY A 625 31.65 -0.60 -27.47
CA GLY A 625 31.76 0.48 -26.49
C GLY A 625 30.55 0.63 -25.57
N SER A 626 29.72 -0.41 -25.41
CA SER A 626 28.56 -0.35 -24.50
C SER A 626 28.97 -0.39 -23.02
N ILE A 627 30.20 -0.81 -22.74
CA ILE A 627 30.85 -0.74 -21.43
C ILE A 627 32.25 -0.16 -21.58
N VAL A 628 32.74 0.51 -20.54
CA VAL A 628 34.13 0.97 -20.48
C VAL A 628 35.08 -0.23 -20.45
N PRO A 629 36.30 -0.11 -21.00
CA PRO A 629 37.30 -1.17 -20.89
C PRO A 629 37.66 -1.46 -19.42
N THR A 630 37.20 -2.60 -18.91
CA THR A 630 37.60 -3.16 -17.60
C THR A 630 38.30 -4.50 -17.80
N PRO A 631 39.24 -4.87 -16.91
CA PRO A 631 39.92 -6.16 -16.98
C PRO A 631 38.94 -7.31 -16.75
N VAL A 632 38.95 -8.26 -17.68
CA VAL A 632 38.31 -9.57 -17.57
C VAL A 632 39.37 -10.59 -17.20
N LEU A 633 39.17 -11.28 -16.08
CA LEU A 633 40.12 -12.30 -15.65
C LEU A 633 39.74 -13.66 -16.27
N LEU A 634 40.68 -14.29 -16.96
CA LEU A 634 40.60 -15.66 -17.42
C LEU A 634 41.37 -16.53 -16.41
N PHE A 635 40.68 -17.26 -15.55
CA PHE A 635 41.34 -18.03 -14.50
C PHE A 635 41.73 -19.43 -15.01
N GLY A 636 42.94 -19.88 -14.70
CA GLY A 636 43.40 -21.25 -14.96
C GLY A 636 44.65 -21.33 -15.84
N ASP A 637 44.89 -22.53 -16.39
CA ASP A 637 46.05 -22.81 -17.24
C ASP A 637 46.04 -21.96 -18.52
N SER A 638 47.14 -21.26 -18.80
CA SER A 638 47.29 -20.47 -20.03
C SER A 638 47.19 -21.33 -21.28
N HIS A 639 47.63 -22.59 -21.22
CA HIS A 639 47.56 -23.48 -22.38
C HIS A 639 46.12 -23.78 -22.79
N PHE A 640 45.21 -23.95 -21.82
CA PHE A 640 43.78 -24.11 -22.08
C PHE A 640 43.20 -22.90 -22.81
N TRP A 641 43.49 -21.69 -22.33
CA TRP A 641 43.00 -20.45 -22.94
C TRP A 641 43.63 -20.19 -24.31
N GLN A 642 44.91 -20.53 -24.50
CA GLN A 642 45.56 -20.46 -25.82
C GLN A 642 44.86 -21.35 -26.83
N GLN A 643 44.55 -22.60 -26.47
CA GLN A 643 43.81 -23.50 -27.36
C GLN A 643 42.40 -22.98 -27.69
N LYS A 644 41.73 -22.35 -26.72
CA LYS A 644 40.33 -21.94 -26.83
C LYS A 644 40.12 -20.60 -27.53
N ILE A 645 40.98 -19.61 -27.27
CA ILE A 645 40.80 -18.23 -27.70
C ILE A 645 41.70 -17.89 -28.90
N THR A 646 42.98 -18.26 -28.84
CA THR A 646 43.99 -17.79 -29.80
C THR A 646 43.67 -18.16 -31.25
N PRO A 647 43.29 -19.41 -31.60
CA PRO A 647 42.93 -19.75 -32.98
C PRO A 647 41.74 -18.95 -33.50
N ARG A 648 40.72 -18.70 -32.67
CA ARG A 648 39.53 -17.92 -33.05
C ARG A 648 39.91 -16.45 -33.30
N PHE A 649 40.68 -15.85 -32.40
CA PHE A 649 41.17 -14.49 -32.55
C PHE A 649 42.05 -14.33 -33.80
N GLN A 650 43.03 -15.22 -33.98
CA GLN A 650 43.95 -15.21 -35.11
C GLN A 650 43.25 -15.44 -36.45
N SER A 651 42.26 -16.33 -36.50
CA SER A 651 41.44 -16.54 -37.69
C SER A 651 40.70 -15.25 -38.08
N ASN A 652 40.05 -14.61 -37.10
CA ASN A 652 39.33 -13.36 -37.33
C ASN A 652 40.27 -12.21 -37.76
N LEU A 653 41.45 -12.11 -37.14
CA LEU A 653 42.46 -11.11 -37.48
C LEU A 653 42.96 -11.29 -38.92
N LYS A 654 43.34 -12.53 -39.29
CA LYS A 654 43.83 -12.85 -40.64
C LYS A 654 42.79 -12.60 -41.73
N LEU A 655 41.52 -12.87 -41.44
CA LEU A 655 40.40 -12.65 -42.37
C LEU A 655 39.88 -11.20 -42.35
N GLY A 656 40.33 -10.36 -41.41
CA GLY A 656 39.88 -8.97 -41.26
C GLY A 656 38.45 -8.82 -40.72
N THR A 657 37.90 -9.83 -40.03
CA THR A 657 36.54 -9.78 -39.45
C THR A 657 36.47 -9.04 -38.11
N ILE A 658 37.62 -8.72 -37.51
CA ILE A 658 37.77 -7.90 -36.30
C ILE A 658 38.65 -6.67 -36.53
N LYS A 659 38.40 -5.93 -37.61
CA LYS A 659 39.08 -4.67 -37.87
C LYS A 659 38.66 -3.58 -36.89
N GLU A 660 39.60 -2.75 -36.43
CA GLU A 660 39.37 -1.63 -35.49
C GLU A 660 38.81 -2.06 -34.11
N SER A 661 38.88 -3.36 -33.82
CA SER A 661 38.41 -3.98 -32.59
C SER A 661 39.37 -5.04 -32.06
N GLU A 662 40.56 -5.15 -32.65
CA GLU A 662 41.64 -6.01 -32.21
C GLU A 662 42.03 -5.71 -30.76
N TRP A 663 41.93 -4.43 -30.36
CA TRP A 663 42.23 -3.94 -29.01
C TRP A 663 41.41 -4.66 -27.92
N VAL A 664 40.24 -5.23 -28.23
CA VAL A 664 39.45 -5.99 -27.24
C VAL A 664 40.26 -7.10 -26.58
N SER A 665 41.23 -7.67 -27.31
CA SER A 665 42.16 -8.68 -26.79
C SER A 665 43.00 -8.20 -25.60
N ASN A 666 43.27 -6.89 -25.46
CA ASN A 666 44.01 -6.35 -24.33
C ASN A 666 43.15 -6.12 -23.08
N CYS A 667 41.87 -6.51 -23.10
CA CYS A 667 40.99 -6.46 -21.93
C CYS A 667 40.90 -7.80 -21.17
N PHE A 668 41.38 -8.90 -21.75
CA PHE A 668 41.32 -10.25 -21.18
C PHE A 668 42.69 -10.65 -20.65
N TYR A 669 42.77 -11.05 -19.38
CA TYR A 669 44.02 -11.37 -18.71
C TYR A 669 43.98 -12.77 -18.10
N CYS A 670 44.85 -13.65 -18.56
CA CYS A 670 45.01 -14.99 -18.02
C CYS A 670 45.82 -14.97 -16.73
N ILE A 671 45.24 -15.53 -15.66
CA ILE A 671 45.86 -15.65 -14.34
C ILE A 671 45.75 -17.08 -13.81
N GLN A 672 46.78 -17.50 -13.08
CA GLN A 672 46.85 -18.82 -12.44
C GLN A 672 46.67 -18.74 -10.91
N ASN A 673 46.87 -17.57 -10.31
CA ASN A 673 46.77 -17.35 -8.87
C ASN A 673 46.23 -15.95 -8.54
N ALA A 674 45.81 -15.76 -7.29
CA ALA A 674 45.26 -14.52 -6.77
C ALA A 674 46.22 -13.33 -6.88
N THR A 675 47.52 -13.54 -6.67
CA THR A 675 48.54 -12.47 -6.72
C THR A 675 48.58 -11.80 -8.08
N GLN A 676 48.51 -12.59 -9.16
CA GLN A 676 48.45 -12.07 -10.53
C GLN A 676 47.17 -11.25 -10.77
N GLY A 677 46.02 -11.75 -10.30
CA GLY A 677 44.74 -11.02 -10.40
C GLY A 677 44.74 -9.71 -9.62
N LEU A 678 45.26 -9.72 -8.40
CA LEU A 678 45.39 -8.53 -7.56
C LEU A 678 46.30 -7.49 -8.20
N LYS A 679 47.42 -7.90 -8.80
CA LYS A 679 48.31 -6.99 -9.54
C LYS A 679 47.60 -6.28 -10.71
N ILE A 680 46.76 -7.00 -11.46
CA ILE A 680 45.97 -6.40 -12.55
C ILE A 680 45.00 -5.36 -11.99
N TYR A 681 44.26 -5.71 -10.92
CA TYR A 681 43.30 -4.79 -10.32
C TYR A 681 43.97 -3.57 -9.71
N GLU A 682 45.10 -3.75 -9.01
CA GLU A 682 45.90 -2.64 -8.48
C GLU A 682 46.29 -1.67 -9.60
N GLN A 683 46.85 -2.19 -10.69
CA GLN A 683 47.24 -1.39 -11.86
C GLN A 683 46.05 -0.71 -12.54
N TYR A 684 44.88 -1.38 -12.60
CA TYR A 684 43.67 -0.80 -13.18
C TYR A 684 43.16 0.36 -12.33
N PHE A 685 43.01 0.15 -11.03
CA PHE A 685 42.49 1.16 -10.11
C PHE A 685 43.47 2.33 -9.88
N SER A 686 44.78 2.13 -10.12
CA SER A 686 45.78 3.20 -10.14
C SER A 686 45.90 3.90 -11.50
N GLY A 687 45.17 3.45 -12.53
CA GLY A 687 45.20 4.04 -13.88
C GLY A 687 46.48 3.74 -14.67
N THR A 688 47.23 2.70 -14.32
CA THR A 688 48.50 2.32 -14.95
C THR A 688 48.40 1.06 -15.82
N LEU A 689 47.27 0.35 -15.80
CA LEU A 689 47.07 -0.84 -16.63
C LEU A 689 46.88 -0.43 -18.11
N PRO A 690 47.68 -0.96 -19.06
CA PRO A 690 47.50 -0.68 -20.48
C PRO A 690 46.30 -1.47 -21.03
N ILE A 691 45.11 -0.84 -21.01
CA ILE A 691 43.84 -1.44 -21.41
C ILE A 691 43.01 -0.49 -22.29
N GLY A 692 42.35 -1.02 -23.31
CA GLY A 692 41.47 -0.27 -24.22
C GLY A 692 42.11 0.04 -25.57
N SER A 693 41.39 0.82 -26.39
CA SER A 693 41.73 1.09 -27.80
C SER A 693 43.03 1.87 -28.02
N GLU A 694 43.51 2.58 -27.00
CA GLU A 694 44.76 3.36 -27.05
C GLU A 694 46.03 2.50 -26.91
N TYR A 695 45.86 1.23 -26.52
CA TYR A 695 46.97 0.31 -26.27
C TYR A 695 46.99 -0.81 -27.32
N PRO A 696 48.17 -1.37 -27.64
CA PRO A 696 48.28 -2.41 -28.66
C PRO A 696 47.46 -3.66 -28.27
N PRO A 697 46.90 -4.39 -29.26
CA PRO A 697 46.23 -5.65 -29.02
C PRO A 697 47.22 -6.74 -28.59
N SER A 698 46.73 -7.78 -27.91
CA SER A 698 47.53 -8.97 -27.63
C SER A 698 47.56 -9.91 -28.84
N SER A 699 48.73 -10.48 -29.14
CA SER A 699 48.88 -11.47 -30.21
C SER A 699 48.07 -12.73 -29.96
N ASP A 700 47.88 -13.13 -28.69
CA ASP A 700 47.19 -14.38 -28.36
C ASP A 700 45.67 -14.22 -28.25
N GLY A 701 45.16 -13.00 -28.45
CA GLY A 701 43.75 -12.65 -28.23
C GLY A 701 43.41 -12.36 -26.75
N PHE A 702 44.39 -12.51 -25.86
CA PHE A 702 44.34 -12.18 -24.42
C PHE A 702 45.78 -12.01 -23.90
N VAL A 703 45.97 -11.37 -22.75
CA VAL A 703 47.27 -11.13 -22.11
C VAL A 703 47.57 -12.25 -21.12
N ILE A 704 48.78 -12.81 -21.14
CA ILE A 704 49.23 -13.78 -20.13
C ILE A 704 50.03 -13.01 -19.08
N MET A 705 49.69 -13.20 -17.80
CA MET A 705 50.46 -12.61 -16.70
C MET A 705 51.62 -13.52 -16.31
N ASP A 706 52.81 -12.93 -16.22
CA ASP A 706 54.01 -13.57 -15.67
C ASP A 706 53.91 -13.79 -14.15
#